data_AF-A0A928TEH5-F1
#
_entry.id   AF-A0A928TEH5-F1
#
_cell.length_a   1.000
_cell.length_b   1.000
_cell.length_c   1.000
_cell.angle_alpha   90.00
_cell.angle_beta   90.00
_cell.angle_gamma   90.00
#
_symmetry.space_group_name_H-M   'P 1'
#
loop_
_entity.id
_entity.type
_entity.pdbx_description
1 polymer ?
#
loop_
_entity_poly.entity_id
_entity_poly.type
_entity_poly.pdbx_seq_one_letter_code
_entity_poly.pdbx_strand_id
1 'polypeptide(L)'
;MLLAAPAGQAAEFGMPRSLFLDLSLQPDPRSLAAFELCVLNPEAEVDLEPGHALGNRFLAVLNVAEFRSHSFQAAMAAKRGLRTTPGLTKARSVVQPDDAGWLSWAVQATADAAAKRGFDGFVVGIGDQSASDAWRVAALELVQVLKKRYADKLVLLDAGLEIGAEARGLVDGILALGVHTQRGEDGAAAMNDAGAARRRVALLRRAHGAGIRLFGVDFAPRNDPAAARAAAARLQSMGVMPFITTPELSGVNLGPMQEMNRRVLVLHGWDAAHVGEPPPAAQDTLTARFLHAPLEWLGCQVEYLPMAADSALPDASGYRGVVLDAGLILSPQQQMKLAEWTRNLQRQERPLLLTGIPWTEPAVLQDMRGHLGLAGSARAAPRLVKTGVARVDSGAMSAGAKVTARAMGFLDLHAPGDAGIVLSTRGQDALGGEHRFDQVFHASWGSAWMEPTAAVSGAQVDLFQFVGRWLDRGEVMPAIDTTTRDGRRVFFSHISGEGFTQTSSMPGFALCAEVMKQRVLERYFLPFTVAVCEADLRGWRPGQTPVNSPRYEQAAREIFALPNVAAASYSFSKPAAWQADMQIAGPLNEHARSARLDMEREVAGSMGYIHRRLLPAGKSVSLMLWPEFAPPTPEALAFCAALGVQSLTPTRSGSREPSLSPGNAGQFAFGMRHGDDIEVFSTAEERPSWKAGTVEQFQHYAVTTQGRRTTPVAVGARFADAGSPATLIALEKLLDWCIARPLRAMPAALYAASVRDALDSRIIRMGARHWIVLNEGHARTVRLPAAAGVPDLARCRGVAGFNVQEDQLYIHTLGRPRCEIVLTDATGPATAVYLVESSAHIEFMELSTRRATFTVHDWRPVEVVLGGFEPRGLCAYNENGRPYSAHADERGFVRLDLPRQATVTVQSLPPATATASQ
;
A
#
# COMPACT_ATOMS: atom_id res chain seq x y z
N MET A 1 1.60 5.95 -43.87
CA MET A 1 2.94 5.59 -44.39
C MET A 1 3.56 4.68 -43.35
N LEU A 2 3.50 3.35 -43.57
CA LEU A 2 3.99 2.34 -42.64
C LEU A 2 5.52 2.36 -42.63
N LEU A 3 6.12 2.73 -41.50
CA LEU A 3 7.55 2.54 -41.27
C LEU A 3 7.76 1.13 -40.72
N ALA A 4 8.58 0.36 -41.45
CA ALA A 4 8.99 -0.99 -41.13
C ALA A 4 9.71 -1.04 -39.77
N ALA A 5 9.33 -2.02 -38.94
CA ALA A 5 10.06 -2.36 -37.73
C ALA A 5 11.49 -2.84 -38.12
N PRO A 6 12.55 -2.41 -37.42
CA PRO A 6 13.89 -2.92 -37.67
C PRO A 6 13.95 -4.40 -37.28
N ALA A 7 14.60 -5.20 -38.12
CA ALA A 7 14.82 -6.62 -37.91
C ALA A 7 15.48 -6.87 -36.54
N GLY A 8 14.84 -7.70 -35.72
CA GLY A 8 15.30 -8.02 -34.37
C GLY A 8 16.65 -8.73 -34.38
N GLN A 9 17.67 -8.06 -33.83
CA GLN A 9 18.79 -8.77 -33.21
C GLN A 9 18.21 -9.57 -32.03
N ALA A 10 18.42 -10.89 -32.02
CA ALA A 10 18.14 -11.70 -30.85
C ALA A 10 18.89 -11.11 -29.65
N ALA A 11 18.16 -10.52 -28.71
CA ALA A 11 18.74 -9.91 -27.53
C ALA A 11 19.49 -10.99 -26.73
N GLU A 12 20.82 -10.85 -26.63
CA GLU A 12 21.64 -11.68 -25.74
C GLU A 12 20.99 -11.69 -24.35
N PHE A 13 20.71 -12.89 -23.81
CA PHE A 13 20.18 -13.01 -22.46
C PHE A 13 21.22 -12.45 -21.49
N GLY A 14 21.02 -11.25 -20.97
CA GLY A 14 21.77 -10.73 -19.82
C GLY A 14 21.47 -11.56 -18.56
N MET A 15 22.39 -11.61 -17.59
CA MET A 15 22.08 -12.20 -16.29
C MET A 15 20.89 -11.44 -15.67
N PRO A 16 19.78 -12.11 -15.32
CA PRO A 16 18.73 -11.48 -14.53
C PRO A 16 19.33 -11.06 -13.18
N ARG A 17 18.73 -10.09 -12.49
CA ARG A 17 19.21 -9.59 -11.20
C ARG A 17 18.53 -10.26 -10.01
N SER A 18 17.46 -11.01 -10.27
CA SER A 18 16.60 -11.60 -9.24
C SER A 18 15.86 -12.82 -9.76
N LEU A 19 15.65 -13.81 -8.89
CA LEU A 19 14.94 -15.05 -9.17
C LEU A 19 13.73 -15.19 -8.23
N PHE A 20 12.61 -15.64 -8.75
CA PHE A 20 11.44 -16.06 -8.01
C PHE A 20 10.99 -17.45 -8.47
N LEU A 21 10.48 -18.25 -7.53
CA LEU A 21 9.93 -19.55 -7.86
C LEU A 21 8.61 -19.77 -7.12
N ASP A 22 7.58 -20.13 -7.88
CA ASP A 22 6.26 -20.46 -7.37
C ASP A 22 5.62 -21.56 -8.24
N LEU A 23 5.50 -22.76 -7.68
CA LEU A 23 4.91 -23.91 -8.35
C LEU A 23 3.44 -24.15 -7.97
N SER A 24 2.83 -23.22 -7.23
CA SER A 24 1.40 -23.25 -6.97
C SER A 24 0.59 -23.02 -8.25
N LEU A 25 -0.70 -23.38 -8.20
CA LEU A 25 -1.61 -23.14 -9.33
C LEU A 25 -2.07 -21.68 -9.39
N GLN A 26 -1.98 -20.91 -8.31
CA GLN A 26 -2.47 -19.54 -8.24
C GLN A 26 -1.37 -18.63 -7.67
N PRO A 27 -0.29 -18.40 -8.44
CA PRO A 27 0.79 -17.53 -7.99
C PRO A 27 0.29 -16.09 -7.87
N ASP A 28 0.78 -15.36 -6.87
CA ASP A 28 0.42 -13.95 -6.65
C ASP A 28 1.04 -13.05 -7.76
N PRO A 29 0.23 -12.40 -8.62
CA PRO A 29 0.73 -11.57 -9.71
C PRO A 29 1.62 -10.40 -9.23
N ARG A 30 1.35 -9.84 -8.04
CA ARG A 30 2.16 -8.75 -7.49
C ARG A 30 3.55 -9.26 -7.08
N SER A 31 3.66 -10.48 -6.56
CA SER A 31 4.95 -11.13 -6.30
C SER A 31 5.73 -11.35 -7.59
N LEU A 32 5.07 -11.78 -8.66
CA LEU A 32 5.73 -11.99 -9.96
C LEU A 32 6.35 -10.69 -10.49
N ALA A 33 5.65 -9.56 -10.37
CA ALA A 33 6.12 -8.26 -10.85
C ALA A 33 7.43 -7.79 -10.18
N ALA A 34 7.76 -8.29 -8.99
CA ALA A 34 8.97 -7.91 -8.27
C ALA A 34 10.28 -8.42 -8.91
N PHE A 35 10.23 -9.54 -9.62
CA PHE A 35 11.43 -10.29 -10.02
C PHE A 35 11.59 -10.35 -11.54
N GLU A 36 12.82 -10.14 -12.01
CA GLU A 36 13.15 -10.22 -13.43
C GLU A 36 12.98 -11.63 -14.04
N LEU A 37 13.20 -12.70 -13.26
CA LEU A 37 13.03 -14.09 -13.70
C LEU A 37 12.14 -14.85 -12.72
N CYS A 38 11.03 -15.38 -13.22
CA CYS A 38 10.06 -16.16 -12.46
C CYS A 38 9.98 -17.59 -13.04
N VAL A 39 10.11 -18.59 -12.17
CA VAL A 39 9.98 -20.01 -12.52
C VAL A 39 8.65 -20.51 -11.98
N LEU A 40 7.75 -20.94 -12.87
CA LEU A 40 6.36 -21.27 -12.53
C LEU A 40 5.95 -22.68 -12.96
N ASN A 41 4.86 -23.13 -12.35
CA ASN A 41 4.13 -24.29 -12.84
C ASN A 41 3.55 -23.98 -14.25
N PRO A 42 3.74 -24.87 -15.26
CA PRO A 42 3.18 -24.69 -16.60
C PRO A 42 1.65 -24.62 -16.63
N GLU A 43 0.98 -25.04 -15.55
CA GLU A 43 -0.48 -25.02 -15.38
C GLU A 43 -0.99 -23.81 -14.57
N ALA A 44 -0.12 -22.93 -14.06
CA ALA A 44 -0.49 -21.79 -13.20
C ALA A 44 -1.57 -20.87 -13.81
N GLU A 45 -2.63 -20.56 -13.08
CA GLU A 45 -3.77 -19.71 -13.45
C GLU A 45 -3.44 -18.22 -13.27
N VAL A 46 -2.51 -17.72 -14.09
CA VAL A 46 -2.07 -16.32 -14.03
C VAL A 46 -1.87 -15.75 -15.43
N ASP A 47 -2.22 -14.47 -15.59
CA ASP A 47 -1.92 -13.69 -16.78
C ASP A 47 -0.47 -13.18 -16.73
N LEU A 48 0.32 -13.53 -17.75
CA LEU A 48 1.73 -13.18 -17.86
C LEU A 48 1.95 -11.84 -18.57
N GLU A 49 0.95 -11.32 -19.31
CA GLU A 49 1.08 -10.07 -20.08
C GLU A 49 1.49 -8.87 -19.23
N PRO A 50 0.92 -8.64 -18.03
CA PRO A 50 1.34 -7.53 -17.17
C PRO A 50 2.82 -7.62 -16.78
N GLY A 51 3.33 -8.84 -16.53
CA GLY A 51 4.73 -9.07 -16.23
C GLY A 51 5.65 -8.83 -17.44
N HIS A 52 5.25 -9.30 -18.62
CA HIS A 52 6.01 -9.03 -19.86
C HIS A 52 6.11 -7.53 -20.16
N ALA A 53 5.04 -6.77 -19.93
CA ALA A 53 5.03 -5.31 -20.09
C ALA A 53 6.02 -4.60 -19.15
N LEU A 54 6.33 -5.21 -18.01
CA LEU A 54 7.34 -4.75 -17.04
C LEU A 54 8.76 -5.29 -17.34
N GLY A 55 8.89 -6.20 -18.31
CA GLY A 55 10.16 -6.83 -18.70
C GLY A 55 10.51 -8.08 -17.89
N ASN A 56 9.58 -8.62 -17.10
CA ASN A 56 9.74 -9.87 -16.39
C ASN A 56 9.78 -11.03 -17.39
N ARG A 57 10.52 -12.10 -17.04
CA ARG A 57 10.59 -13.33 -17.83
C ARG A 57 10.04 -14.51 -17.06
N PHE A 58 9.27 -15.35 -17.72
CA PHE A 58 8.60 -16.50 -17.13
C PHE A 58 9.09 -17.81 -17.73
N LEU A 59 9.60 -18.71 -16.89
CA LEU A 59 9.99 -20.06 -17.28
C LEU A 59 9.01 -21.09 -16.75
N ALA A 60 8.60 -22.02 -17.60
CA ALA A 60 7.78 -23.15 -17.20
C ALA A 60 8.66 -24.33 -16.75
N VAL A 61 8.36 -24.91 -15.58
CA VAL A 61 8.99 -26.17 -15.17
C VAL A 61 8.37 -27.33 -15.95
N LEU A 62 9.14 -27.91 -16.87
CA LEU A 62 8.73 -29.05 -17.68
C LEU A 62 9.19 -30.33 -17.00
N ASN A 63 8.22 -31.12 -16.51
CA ASN A 63 8.48 -32.50 -16.16
C ASN A 63 8.39 -33.35 -17.44
N VAL A 64 9.54 -33.79 -17.95
CA VAL A 64 9.63 -34.54 -19.21
C VAL A 64 9.66 -36.05 -19.00
N ALA A 65 9.51 -36.51 -17.75
CA ALA A 65 9.47 -37.92 -17.40
C ALA A 65 8.07 -38.36 -16.96
N GLU A 66 7.36 -37.54 -16.20
CA GLU A 66 6.10 -37.92 -15.56
C GLU A 66 4.90 -37.09 -16.02
N PHE A 67 3.72 -37.72 -16.00
CA PHE A 67 2.44 -37.04 -16.14
C PHE A 67 1.38 -37.61 -15.20
N ARG A 68 0.35 -36.81 -14.89
CA ARG A 68 -0.82 -37.25 -14.10
C ARG A 68 -1.82 -38.00 -14.97
N SER A 69 -2.49 -39.00 -14.40
CA SER A 69 -3.63 -39.66 -15.04
C SER A 69 -4.70 -38.64 -15.46
N HIS A 70 -5.35 -38.88 -16.60
CA HIS A 70 -6.39 -38.01 -17.18
C HIS A 70 -5.95 -36.59 -17.58
N SER A 71 -4.65 -36.32 -17.63
CA SER A 71 -4.10 -35.06 -18.14
C SER A 71 -4.04 -35.03 -19.68
N PHE A 72 -3.82 -33.85 -20.25
CA PHE A 72 -3.54 -33.69 -21.68
C PHE A 72 -2.31 -34.51 -22.12
N GLN A 73 -1.29 -34.52 -21.29
CA GLN A 73 -0.05 -35.26 -21.50
C GLN A 73 -0.31 -36.78 -21.52
N ALA A 74 -1.20 -37.28 -20.65
CA ALA A 74 -1.63 -38.67 -20.63
C ALA A 74 -2.36 -39.08 -21.92
N ALA A 75 -3.32 -38.26 -22.38
CA ALA A 75 -4.03 -38.51 -23.63
C ALA A 75 -3.08 -38.56 -24.84
N MET A 76 -2.08 -37.66 -24.87
CA MET A 76 -1.05 -37.60 -25.90
C MET A 76 -0.08 -38.79 -25.87
N ALA A 77 0.25 -39.30 -24.68
CA ALA A 77 1.09 -40.49 -24.52
C ALA A 77 0.36 -41.74 -25.00
N ALA A 78 -0.91 -41.90 -24.60
CA ALA A 78 -1.76 -43.02 -25.02
C ALA A 78 -1.98 -43.04 -26.53
N LYS A 79 -2.26 -41.88 -27.15
CA LYS A 79 -2.43 -41.76 -28.60
C LYS A 79 -1.19 -42.20 -29.39
N ARG A 80 0.00 -42.09 -28.80
CA ARG A 80 1.29 -42.46 -29.41
C ARG A 80 1.76 -43.85 -29.06
N GLY A 81 1.08 -44.56 -28.16
CA GLY A 81 1.52 -45.86 -27.69
C GLY A 81 2.87 -45.83 -26.96
N LEU A 82 3.17 -44.75 -26.24
CA LEU A 82 4.44 -44.63 -25.51
C LEU A 82 4.55 -45.68 -24.41
N ARG A 83 5.74 -46.24 -24.23
CA ARG A 83 6.03 -47.10 -23.08
C ARG A 83 6.01 -46.30 -21.79
N THR A 84 5.19 -46.73 -20.84
CA THR A 84 5.05 -46.10 -19.54
C THR A 84 5.18 -47.10 -18.40
N THR A 85 5.73 -46.64 -17.27
CA THR A 85 5.75 -47.39 -16.01
C THR A 85 4.96 -46.63 -14.94
N PRO A 86 4.48 -47.30 -13.87
CA PRO A 86 3.88 -46.61 -12.74
C PRO A 86 4.88 -45.62 -12.10
N GLY A 87 4.40 -44.43 -11.73
CA GLY A 87 5.18 -43.46 -10.97
C GLY A 87 5.15 -43.74 -9.45
N LEU A 88 5.75 -42.83 -8.68
CA LEU A 88 5.79 -42.93 -7.21
C LEU A 88 4.40 -42.91 -6.54
N THR A 89 3.41 -42.31 -7.20
CA THR A 89 2.00 -42.32 -6.75
C THR A 89 1.12 -43.03 -7.77
N LYS A 90 0.02 -43.63 -7.30
CA LYS A 90 -0.93 -44.37 -8.16
C LYS A 90 -1.55 -43.54 -9.29
N ALA A 91 -1.51 -42.21 -9.18
CA ALA A 91 -2.05 -41.28 -10.16
C ALA A 91 -1.01 -40.74 -11.15
N ARG A 92 0.21 -41.27 -11.15
CA ARG A 92 1.29 -40.83 -12.04
C ARG A 92 1.85 -41.98 -12.87
N SER A 93 2.29 -41.65 -14.08
CA SER A 93 2.99 -42.55 -14.98
C SER A 93 4.26 -41.91 -15.50
N VAL A 94 5.30 -42.71 -15.70
CA VAL A 94 6.63 -42.31 -16.18
C VAL A 94 6.80 -42.80 -17.61
N VAL A 95 7.14 -41.92 -18.55
CA VAL A 95 7.51 -42.26 -19.92
C VAL A 95 8.99 -42.66 -19.96
N GLN A 96 9.32 -43.70 -20.72
CA GLN A 96 10.70 -44.15 -20.85
C GLN A 96 11.51 -43.26 -21.83
N PRO A 97 12.74 -42.82 -21.47
CA PRO A 97 13.52 -41.88 -22.28
C PRO A 97 14.06 -42.48 -23.58
N ASP A 98 14.13 -43.81 -23.68
CA ASP A 98 14.59 -44.56 -24.85
C ASP A 98 13.46 -44.88 -25.84
N ASP A 99 12.21 -44.51 -25.54
CA ASP A 99 11.09 -44.68 -26.44
C ASP A 99 11.19 -43.71 -27.64
N ALA A 100 11.11 -44.25 -28.87
CA ALA A 100 11.25 -43.46 -30.08
C ALA A 100 10.20 -42.32 -30.20
N GLY A 101 9.05 -42.44 -29.54
CA GLY A 101 8.02 -41.41 -29.51
C GLY A 101 8.23 -40.32 -28.45
N TRP A 102 9.11 -40.55 -27.45
CA TRP A 102 9.28 -39.69 -26.27
C TRP A 102 9.63 -38.26 -26.64
N LEU A 103 10.64 -38.04 -27.48
CA LEU A 103 11.13 -36.69 -27.82
C LEU A 103 10.01 -35.82 -28.42
N SER A 104 9.22 -36.40 -29.34
CA SER A 104 8.08 -35.72 -29.95
C SER A 104 6.97 -35.41 -28.94
N TRP A 105 6.76 -36.31 -27.97
CA TRP A 105 5.80 -36.13 -26.89
C TRP A 105 6.27 -35.05 -25.93
N ALA A 106 7.53 -35.06 -25.49
CA ALA A 106 8.08 -34.06 -24.59
C ALA A 106 7.94 -32.66 -25.19
N VAL A 107 8.28 -32.48 -26.47
CA VAL A 107 8.10 -31.19 -27.17
C VAL A 107 6.63 -30.78 -27.24
N GLN A 108 5.73 -31.64 -27.72
CA GLN A 108 4.35 -31.22 -27.99
C GLN A 108 3.45 -31.18 -26.75
N ALA A 109 3.65 -32.10 -25.81
CA ALA A 109 2.83 -32.24 -24.61
C ALA A 109 3.24 -31.25 -23.51
N THR A 110 4.49 -30.80 -23.50
CA THR A 110 5.02 -29.91 -22.46
C THR A 110 5.42 -28.56 -23.05
N ALA A 111 6.51 -28.49 -23.81
CA ALA A 111 7.08 -27.22 -24.29
C ALA A 111 6.14 -26.42 -25.20
N ASP A 112 5.47 -27.05 -26.17
CA ASP A 112 4.51 -26.37 -27.07
C ASP A 112 3.31 -25.82 -26.30
N ALA A 113 2.84 -26.55 -25.29
CA ALA A 113 1.71 -26.11 -24.46
C ALA A 113 2.11 -24.88 -23.63
N ALA A 114 3.27 -24.91 -22.98
CA ALA A 114 3.80 -23.75 -22.25
C ALA A 114 4.10 -22.56 -23.17
N ALA A 115 4.71 -22.78 -24.34
CA ALA A 115 5.01 -21.73 -25.31
C ALA A 115 3.74 -20.99 -25.77
N LYS A 116 2.65 -21.72 -26.06
CA LYS A 116 1.36 -21.14 -26.45
C LYS A 116 0.71 -20.29 -25.36
N ARG A 117 1.07 -20.54 -24.10
CA ARG A 117 0.61 -19.76 -22.94
C ARG A 117 1.46 -18.51 -22.67
N GLY A 118 2.49 -18.25 -23.47
CA GLY A 118 3.31 -17.04 -23.39
C GLY A 118 4.59 -17.18 -22.57
N PHE A 119 4.98 -18.38 -22.12
CA PHE A 119 6.25 -18.54 -21.40
C PHE A 119 7.48 -18.21 -22.27
N ASP A 120 8.44 -17.48 -21.69
CA ASP A 120 9.71 -17.07 -22.30
C ASP A 120 10.73 -18.20 -22.35
N GLY A 121 10.45 -19.33 -21.70
CA GLY A 121 11.35 -20.46 -21.69
C GLY A 121 10.95 -21.58 -20.77
N PHE A 122 11.91 -22.49 -20.56
CA PHE A 122 11.66 -23.79 -19.97
C PHE A 122 12.76 -24.16 -18.97
N VAL A 123 12.36 -24.81 -17.88
CA VAL A 123 13.27 -25.57 -17.01
C VAL A 123 13.00 -27.05 -17.26
N VAL A 124 13.95 -27.75 -17.88
CA VAL A 124 13.80 -29.17 -18.23
C VAL A 124 14.25 -30.02 -17.06
N GLY A 125 13.33 -30.83 -16.52
CA GLY A 125 13.62 -31.75 -15.41
C GLY A 125 12.85 -33.06 -15.53
N ILE A 126 13.26 -34.04 -14.72
CA ILE A 126 12.69 -35.40 -14.71
C ILE A 126 11.81 -35.66 -13.47
N GLY A 127 11.42 -34.59 -12.77
CA GLY A 127 10.64 -34.68 -11.54
C GLY A 127 11.37 -35.46 -10.45
N ASP A 128 10.69 -36.43 -9.87
CA ASP A 128 11.20 -37.25 -8.76
C ASP A 128 12.01 -38.47 -9.24
N GLN A 129 12.25 -38.60 -10.55
CA GLN A 129 13.05 -39.69 -11.11
C GLN A 129 14.55 -39.53 -10.81
N SER A 130 15.25 -40.65 -10.70
CA SER A 130 16.71 -40.64 -10.52
C SER A 130 17.43 -40.40 -11.84
N ALA A 131 18.51 -39.62 -11.80
CA ALA A 131 19.38 -39.42 -12.96
C ALA A 131 19.98 -40.76 -13.43
N SER A 132 20.06 -40.93 -14.75
CA SER A 132 20.70 -42.05 -15.42
C SER A 132 21.31 -41.57 -16.73
N ASP A 133 22.25 -42.32 -17.29
CA ASP A 133 22.87 -41.96 -18.58
C ASP A 133 21.82 -41.80 -19.70
N ALA A 134 20.77 -42.63 -19.67
CA ALA A 134 19.65 -42.51 -20.62
C ALA A 134 18.92 -41.17 -20.48
N TRP A 135 18.61 -40.72 -19.26
CA TRP A 135 17.99 -39.42 -19.02
C TRP A 135 18.91 -38.26 -19.38
N ARG A 136 20.22 -38.40 -19.14
CA ARG A 136 21.20 -37.36 -19.50
C ARG A 136 21.24 -37.14 -21.01
N VAL A 137 21.36 -38.21 -21.79
CA VAL A 137 21.38 -38.17 -23.25
C VAL A 137 20.06 -37.61 -23.79
N ALA A 138 18.93 -38.14 -23.32
CA ALA A 138 17.59 -37.72 -23.75
C ALA A 138 17.33 -36.23 -23.45
N ALA A 139 17.73 -35.73 -22.27
CA ALA A 139 17.59 -34.33 -21.92
C ALA A 139 18.45 -33.41 -22.80
N LEU A 140 19.69 -33.78 -23.09
CA LEU A 140 20.56 -33.00 -23.99
C LEU A 140 20.03 -32.96 -25.43
N GLU A 141 19.49 -34.09 -25.92
CA GLU A 141 18.83 -34.14 -27.23
C GLU A 141 17.58 -33.24 -27.26
N LEU A 142 16.75 -33.31 -26.22
CA LEU A 142 15.58 -32.45 -26.10
C LEU A 142 15.96 -30.96 -26.08
N VAL A 143 16.98 -30.58 -25.32
CA VAL A 143 17.49 -29.19 -25.29
C VAL A 143 17.88 -28.71 -26.68
N GLN A 144 18.61 -29.52 -27.46
CA GLN A 144 19.00 -29.16 -28.83
C GLN A 144 17.78 -28.94 -29.73
N VAL A 145 16.77 -29.82 -29.63
CA VAL A 145 15.52 -29.68 -30.36
C VAL A 145 14.77 -28.41 -29.94
N LEU A 146 14.68 -28.14 -28.64
CA LEU A 146 14.01 -26.95 -28.12
C LEU A 146 14.72 -25.67 -28.58
N LYS A 147 16.06 -25.61 -28.52
CA LYS A 147 16.83 -24.45 -29.00
C LYS A 147 16.70 -24.22 -30.50
N LYS A 148 16.61 -25.30 -31.30
CA LYS A 148 16.37 -25.18 -32.75
C LYS A 148 14.93 -24.72 -33.05
N ARG A 149 13.96 -25.18 -32.28
CA ARG A 149 12.54 -24.87 -32.47
C ARG A 149 12.15 -23.48 -31.95
N TYR A 150 12.75 -23.06 -30.84
CA TYR A 150 12.46 -21.84 -30.11
C TYR A 150 13.74 -21.05 -29.88
N ALA A 151 14.20 -20.34 -30.91
CA ALA A 151 15.46 -19.59 -30.87
C ALA A 151 15.43 -18.41 -29.87
N ASP A 152 14.24 -17.88 -29.60
CA ASP A 152 13.97 -16.79 -28.66
C ASP A 152 13.87 -17.25 -27.20
N LYS A 153 13.69 -18.56 -26.95
CA LYS A 153 13.36 -19.07 -25.62
C LYS A 153 14.58 -19.46 -24.80
N LEU A 154 14.46 -19.17 -23.51
CA LEU A 154 15.43 -19.62 -22.50
C LEU A 154 15.24 -21.10 -22.20
N VAL A 155 16.33 -21.82 -22.02
CA VAL A 155 16.32 -23.24 -21.64
C VAL A 155 17.31 -23.44 -20.50
N LEU A 156 16.77 -23.79 -19.34
CA LEU A 156 17.53 -24.20 -18.17
C LEU A 156 17.40 -25.72 -17.97
N LEU A 157 18.42 -26.35 -17.38
CA LEU A 157 18.33 -27.72 -16.89
C LEU A 157 18.10 -27.75 -15.38
N ASP A 158 17.29 -28.68 -14.92
CA ASP A 158 17.25 -29.05 -13.50
C ASP A 158 18.53 -29.79 -13.11
N ALA A 159 19.18 -29.36 -12.02
CA ALA A 159 20.38 -30.00 -11.48
C ALA A 159 20.15 -31.46 -11.05
N GLY A 160 18.89 -31.88 -10.85
CA GLY A 160 18.49 -33.28 -10.63
C GLY A 160 18.86 -34.22 -11.78
N LEU A 161 19.11 -33.71 -12.99
CA LEU A 161 19.64 -34.50 -14.12
C LEU A 161 21.14 -34.84 -13.99
N GLU A 162 21.84 -34.21 -13.03
CA GLU A 162 23.29 -34.34 -12.82
C GLU A 162 24.17 -33.92 -14.03
N ILE A 163 23.62 -33.15 -14.96
CA ILE A 163 24.32 -32.59 -16.13
C ILE A 163 25.02 -31.28 -15.71
N GLY A 164 26.32 -31.17 -16.01
CA GLY A 164 27.14 -30.03 -15.60
C GLY A 164 27.80 -29.33 -16.79
N ALA A 165 29.13 -29.38 -16.86
CA ALA A 165 29.93 -28.72 -17.88
C ALA A 165 29.62 -29.18 -19.32
N GLU A 166 29.10 -30.39 -19.51
CA GLU A 166 28.70 -30.92 -20.82
C GLU A 166 27.53 -30.16 -21.47
N ALA A 167 26.74 -29.40 -20.71
CA ALA A 167 25.68 -28.55 -21.26
C ALA A 167 26.19 -27.21 -21.80
N ARG A 168 27.51 -26.94 -21.75
CA ARG A 168 28.11 -25.68 -22.19
C ARG A 168 27.75 -25.40 -23.66
N GLY A 169 27.21 -24.21 -23.91
CA GLY A 169 26.79 -23.78 -25.24
C GLY A 169 25.46 -24.37 -25.73
N LEU A 170 24.85 -25.27 -24.97
CA LEU A 170 23.54 -25.85 -25.28
C LEU A 170 22.41 -25.20 -24.46
N VAL A 171 22.70 -24.72 -23.25
CA VAL A 171 21.71 -24.12 -22.33
C VAL A 171 22.08 -22.73 -21.87
N ASP A 172 21.07 -21.99 -21.38
CA ASP A 172 21.25 -20.67 -20.81
C ASP A 172 21.66 -20.71 -19.34
N GLY A 173 21.42 -21.82 -18.65
CA GLY A 173 21.79 -22.02 -17.25
C GLY A 173 21.27 -23.33 -16.65
N ILE A 174 21.49 -23.48 -15.34
CA ILE A 174 21.04 -24.61 -14.52
C ILE A 174 20.27 -24.10 -13.31
N LEU A 175 19.10 -24.68 -13.03
CA LEU A 175 18.33 -24.47 -11.81
C LEU A 175 18.56 -25.63 -10.85
N ALA A 176 18.97 -25.33 -9.61
CA ALA A 176 19.16 -26.32 -8.57
C ALA A 176 18.20 -26.09 -7.41
N LEU A 177 17.23 -26.99 -7.25
CA LEU A 177 16.34 -27.02 -6.09
C LEU A 177 16.99 -27.81 -4.95
N GLY A 178 17.02 -27.22 -3.75
CA GLY A 178 17.57 -27.83 -2.54
C GLY A 178 19.05 -28.16 -2.66
N VAL A 179 19.91 -27.13 -2.74
CA VAL A 179 21.37 -27.31 -2.84
C VAL A 179 21.94 -27.82 -1.52
N HIS A 180 21.63 -27.10 -0.43
CA HIS A 180 22.06 -27.44 0.92
C HIS A 180 20.93 -27.97 1.78
N THR A 181 19.70 -27.63 1.44
CA THR A 181 18.51 -27.97 2.24
C THR A 181 17.50 -28.78 1.45
N GLN A 182 16.66 -29.54 2.16
CA GLN A 182 15.56 -30.32 1.63
C GLN A 182 14.32 -30.16 2.51
N ARG A 183 13.20 -30.73 2.05
CA ARG A 183 12.01 -30.94 2.87
C ARG A 183 12.30 -32.05 3.89
N GLY A 184 12.18 -31.72 5.17
CA GLY A 184 12.24 -32.66 6.28
C GLY A 184 10.97 -33.52 6.37
N GLU A 185 11.01 -34.54 7.23
CA GLU A 185 9.87 -35.45 7.46
C GLU A 185 8.65 -34.72 8.05
N ASP A 186 8.89 -33.68 8.84
CA ASP A 186 7.89 -32.77 9.40
C ASP A 186 7.39 -31.71 8.40
N GLY A 187 7.92 -31.73 7.17
CA GLY A 187 7.66 -30.74 6.13
C GLY A 187 8.47 -29.45 6.25
N ALA A 188 9.26 -29.28 7.31
CA ALA A 188 10.09 -28.09 7.51
C ALA A 188 11.38 -28.14 6.68
N ALA A 189 12.13 -27.03 6.66
CA ALA A 189 13.44 -27.00 6.02
C ALA A 189 14.46 -27.78 6.86
N ALA A 190 15.08 -28.80 6.26
CA ALA A 190 16.12 -29.62 6.87
C ALA A 190 17.43 -29.55 6.06
N MET A 191 18.58 -29.77 6.69
CA MET A 191 19.85 -29.86 5.98
C MET A 191 19.92 -31.17 5.17
N ASN A 192 20.49 -31.11 3.97
CA ASN A 192 20.81 -32.30 3.19
C ASN A 192 21.90 -33.12 3.89
N ASP A 193 21.94 -34.43 3.58
CA ASP A 193 23.12 -35.24 3.88
C ASP A 193 24.39 -34.58 3.29
N ALA A 194 25.48 -34.63 4.06
CA ALA A 194 26.72 -33.96 3.70
C ALA A 194 27.29 -34.48 2.36
N GLY A 195 27.11 -35.77 2.05
CA GLY A 195 27.51 -36.36 0.77
C GLY A 195 26.67 -35.86 -0.39
N ALA A 196 25.34 -35.83 -0.25
CA ALA A 196 24.43 -35.31 -1.25
C ALA A 196 24.69 -33.83 -1.58
N ALA A 197 24.82 -32.99 -0.54
CA ALA A 197 25.15 -31.57 -0.70
C ALA A 197 26.51 -31.38 -1.40
N ARG A 198 27.55 -32.15 -1.00
CA ARG A 198 28.87 -32.09 -1.65
C ARG A 198 28.81 -32.45 -3.14
N ARG A 199 28.06 -33.49 -3.52
CA ARG A 199 27.89 -33.87 -4.94
C ARG A 199 27.24 -32.75 -5.74
N ARG A 200 26.16 -32.16 -5.23
CA ARG A 200 25.45 -31.06 -5.89
C ARG A 200 26.30 -29.80 -6.01
N VAL A 201 27.02 -29.43 -4.96
CA VAL A 201 27.98 -28.31 -4.98
C VAL A 201 29.10 -28.56 -6.00
N ALA A 202 29.64 -29.77 -6.08
CA ALA A 202 30.68 -30.10 -7.05
C ALA A 202 30.19 -29.98 -8.51
N LEU A 203 28.96 -30.44 -8.78
CA LEU A 203 28.29 -30.27 -10.07
C LEU A 203 28.17 -28.79 -10.46
N LEU A 204 27.63 -27.99 -9.54
CA LEU A 204 27.44 -26.55 -9.76
C LEU A 204 28.77 -25.82 -9.98
N ARG A 205 29.81 -26.11 -9.19
CA ARG A 205 31.13 -25.50 -9.39
C ARG A 205 31.74 -25.82 -10.76
N ARG A 206 31.59 -27.07 -11.24
CA ARG A 206 32.06 -27.46 -12.58
C ARG A 206 31.29 -26.72 -13.67
N ALA A 207 29.97 -26.60 -13.55
CA ALA A 207 29.14 -25.85 -14.48
C ALA A 207 29.48 -24.36 -14.48
N HIS A 208 29.66 -23.75 -13.30
CA HIS A 208 30.10 -22.36 -13.15
C HIS A 208 31.45 -22.12 -13.83
N GLY A 209 32.45 -22.99 -13.58
CA GLY A 209 33.76 -22.93 -14.24
C GLY A 209 33.69 -23.10 -15.76
N ALA A 210 32.66 -23.78 -16.26
CA ALA A 210 32.37 -23.88 -17.69
C ALA A 210 31.62 -22.66 -18.26
N GLY A 211 31.39 -21.61 -17.47
CA GLY A 211 30.69 -20.38 -17.89
C GLY A 211 29.17 -20.51 -17.92
N ILE A 212 28.60 -21.57 -17.33
CA ILE A 212 27.15 -21.77 -17.27
C ILE A 212 26.59 -20.98 -16.09
N ARG A 213 25.46 -20.30 -16.32
CA ARG A 213 24.75 -19.54 -15.28
C ARG A 213 24.01 -20.46 -14.33
N LEU A 214 24.01 -20.11 -13.05
CA LEU A 214 23.45 -20.94 -12.00
C LEU A 214 22.37 -20.21 -11.21
N PHE A 215 21.25 -20.89 -11.03
CA PHE A 215 20.11 -20.47 -10.23
C PHE A 215 19.91 -21.51 -9.12
N GLY A 216 19.84 -21.07 -7.87
CA GLY A 216 19.79 -21.96 -6.71
C GLY A 216 18.64 -21.60 -5.81
N VAL A 217 17.89 -22.61 -5.40
CA VAL A 217 16.79 -22.49 -4.45
C VAL A 217 17.12 -23.32 -3.22
N ASP A 218 17.07 -22.68 -2.05
CA ASP A 218 17.20 -23.35 -0.75
C ASP A 218 16.03 -22.95 0.15
N PHE A 219 15.86 -23.70 1.24
CA PHE A 219 14.72 -23.61 2.14
C PHE A 219 15.11 -23.04 3.49
N ALA A 220 14.23 -22.22 4.06
CA ALA A 220 14.38 -21.71 5.42
C ALA A 220 13.01 -21.64 6.15
N PRO A 221 13.00 -21.69 7.49
CA PRO A 221 11.80 -21.40 8.26
C PRO A 221 11.33 -19.95 8.04
N ARG A 222 10.01 -19.73 7.98
CA ARG A 222 9.40 -18.39 7.81
C ARG A 222 9.75 -17.42 8.92
N ASN A 223 9.94 -17.94 10.13
CA ASN A 223 10.22 -17.19 11.35
C ASN A 223 11.73 -17.05 11.65
N ASP A 224 12.61 -17.41 10.72
CA ASP A 224 14.06 -17.27 10.88
C ASP A 224 14.72 -16.53 9.69
N PRO A 225 14.66 -15.18 9.67
CA PRO A 225 15.31 -14.36 8.65
C PRO A 225 16.84 -14.52 8.64
N ALA A 226 17.46 -14.91 9.76
CA ALA A 226 18.90 -15.11 9.84
C ALA A 226 19.31 -16.38 9.07
N ALA A 227 18.56 -17.48 9.24
CA ALA A 227 18.74 -18.69 8.44
C ALA A 227 18.56 -18.42 6.94
N ALA A 228 17.55 -17.63 6.56
CA ALA A 228 17.33 -17.26 5.17
C ALA A 228 18.50 -16.45 4.59
N ARG A 229 19.01 -15.44 5.33
CA ARG A 229 20.21 -14.68 4.93
C ARG A 229 21.44 -15.57 4.80
N ALA A 230 21.64 -16.49 5.74
CA ALA A 230 22.77 -17.42 5.71
C ALA A 230 22.68 -18.38 4.50
N ALA A 231 21.48 -18.87 4.17
CA ALA A 231 21.25 -19.70 2.98
C ALA A 231 21.54 -18.94 1.68
N ALA A 232 21.04 -17.71 1.56
CA ALA A 232 21.33 -16.86 0.40
C ALA A 232 22.83 -16.60 0.25
N ALA A 233 23.53 -16.26 1.34
CA ALA A 233 24.97 -16.00 1.33
C ALA A 233 25.79 -17.23 0.92
N ARG A 234 25.39 -18.44 1.35
CA ARG A 234 26.05 -19.70 0.93
C ARG A 234 25.97 -19.88 -0.58
N LEU A 235 24.79 -19.71 -1.17
CA LEU A 235 24.61 -19.83 -2.62
C LEU A 235 25.38 -18.76 -3.39
N GLN A 236 25.31 -17.50 -2.94
CA GLN A 236 26.03 -16.38 -3.58
C GLN A 236 27.55 -16.59 -3.58
N SER A 237 28.11 -17.16 -2.52
CA SER A 237 29.56 -17.46 -2.44
C SER A 237 30.06 -18.43 -3.52
N MET A 238 29.14 -19.17 -4.15
CA MET A 238 29.42 -20.11 -5.24
C MET A 238 29.13 -19.53 -6.63
N GLY A 239 28.80 -18.25 -6.75
CA GLY A 239 28.38 -17.65 -8.02
C GLY A 239 26.97 -18.08 -8.46
N VAL A 240 26.16 -18.57 -7.53
CA VAL A 240 24.77 -19.00 -7.77
C VAL A 240 23.81 -17.87 -7.41
N MET A 241 22.84 -17.59 -8.28
CA MET A 241 21.74 -16.68 -8.00
C MET A 241 20.76 -17.31 -7.01
N PRO A 242 20.62 -16.81 -5.78
CA PRO A 242 19.78 -17.44 -4.77
C PRO A 242 18.31 -17.02 -4.87
N PHE A 243 17.43 -17.93 -4.50
CA PHE A 243 16.09 -17.64 -4.01
C PHE A 243 15.80 -18.53 -2.80
N ILE A 244 15.43 -17.94 -1.67
CA ILE A 244 15.17 -18.68 -0.43
C ILE A 244 13.68 -18.68 -0.17
N THR A 245 13.11 -19.86 0.03
CA THR A 245 11.66 -20.07 0.14
C THR A 245 11.34 -21.19 1.14
N THR A 246 10.09 -21.64 1.19
CA THR A 246 9.67 -22.80 1.99
C THR A 246 9.61 -24.06 1.12
N PRO A 247 9.71 -25.27 1.72
CA PRO A 247 9.71 -26.52 0.95
C PRO A 247 8.46 -26.78 0.10
N GLU A 248 7.35 -26.08 0.34
CA GLU A 248 6.12 -26.15 -0.46
C GLU A 248 6.25 -25.50 -1.84
N LEU A 249 7.26 -24.63 -2.04
CA LEU A 249 7.49 -23.89 -3.28
C LEU A 249 6.27 -23.06 -3.72
N SER A 250 5.52 -22.51 -2.78
CA SER A 250 4.28 -21.76 -3.00
C SER A 250 4.48 -20.23 -3.04
N GLY A 251 5.60 -19.78 -3.63
CA GLY A 251 5.85 -18.35 -3.85
C GLY A 251 6.26 -17.54 -2.61
N VAL A 252 6.61 -18.21 -1.51
CA VAL A 252 7.07 -17.52 -0.29
C VAL A 252 8.46 -16.95 -0.50
N ASN A 253 8.61 -15.63 -0.48
CA ASN A 253 9.91 -14.98 -0.59
C ASN A 253 10.55 -14.73 0.79
N LEU A 254 11.60 -15.48 1.13
CA LEU A 254 12.37 -15.30 2.37
C LEU A 254 13.72 -14.58 2.15
N GLY A 255 14.16 -14.45 0.89
CA GLY A 255 15.39 -13.73 0.55
C GLY A 255 15.99 -14.16 -0.80
N PRO A 256 17.06 -13.48 -1.26
CA PRO A 256 17.76 -12.38 -0.59
C PRO A 256 16.99 -11.05 -0.61
N MET A 257 16.03 -10.91 -1.53
CA MET A 257 15.14 -9.76 -1.62
C MET A 257 14.12 -9.85 -0.50
N GLN A 258 14.11 -8.89 0.43
CA GLN A 258 13.23 -8.95 1.60
C GLN A 258 12.11 -7.94 1.48
N GLU A 259 10.87 -8.42 1.55
CA GLU A 259 9.73 -7.54 1.69
C GLU A 259 9.75 -6.89 3.08
N MET A 260 9.57 -5.57 3.11
CA MET A 260 9.48 -4.81 4.34
C MET A 260 8.10 -5.01 4.93
N ASN A 261 8.04 -5.65 6.10
CA ASN A 261 6.78 -5.82 6.81
C ASN A 261 6.28 -4.48 7.34
N ARG A 262 5.08 -4.09 6.92
CA ARG A 262 4.41 -2.83 7.28
C ARG A 262 3.24 -3.04 8.23
N ARG A 263 2.84 -4.28 8.51
CA ARG A 263 1.61 -4.60 9.23
C ARG A 263 1.80 -4.43 10.73
N VAL A 264 0.87 -3.74 11.38
CA VAL A 264 0.79 -3.59 12.83
C VAL A 264 -0.55 -4.15 13.29
N LEU A 265 -0.50 -5.16 14.16
CA LEU A 265 -1.70 -5.79 14.70
C LEU A 265 -2.19 -5.04 15.93
N VAL A 266 -3.49 -4.81 16.02
CA VAL A 266 -4.15 -4.23 17.19
C VAL A 266 -5.18 -5.23 17.71
N LEU A 267 -4.93 -5.77 18.91
CA LEU A 267 -5.92 -6.57 19.62
C LEU A 267 -6.83 -5.65 20.41
N HIS A 268 -8.15 -5.73 20.18
CA HIS A 268 -9.13 -4.87 20.84
C HIS A 268 -10.45 -5.59 21.15
N GLY A 269 -11.31 -4.90 21.91
CA GLY A 269 -12.67 -5.35 22.20
C GLY A 269 -12.70 -6.51 23.18
N TRP A 270 -13.77 -7.30 23.10
CA TRP A 270 -14.07 -8.38 24.03
C TRP A 270 -15.13 -9.32 23.48
N ASP A 271 -15.28 -10.46 24.14
CA ASP A 271 -16.38 -11.37 23.90
C ASP A 271 -17.68 -10.80 24.49
N ALA A 272 -18.69 -10.60 23.64
CA ALA A 272 -19.98 -10.02 24.04
C ALA A 272 -20.70 -10.88 25.08
N ALA A 273 -20.55 -12.21 25.03
CA ALA A 273 -21.14 -13.10 26.03
C ALA A 273 -20.45 -12.96 27.40
N HIS A 274 -19.15 -12.67 27.41
CA HIS A 274 -18.37 -12.46 28.62
C HIS A 274 -18.70 -11.13 29.31
N VAL A 275 -18.87 -10.05 28.55
CA VAL A 275 -19.09 -8.69 29.09
C VAL A 275 -20.58 -8.33 29.20
N GLY A 276 -21.46 -8.95 28.41
CA GLY A 276 -22.90 -8.68 28.39
C GLY A 276 -23.33 -7.57 27.42
N GLU A 277 -22.41 -7.05 26.61
CA GLU A 277 -22.67 -6.03 25.59
C GLU A 277 -21.72 -6.20 24.39
N PRO A 278 -22.11 -5.76 23.18
CA PRO A 278 -21.24 -5.87 22.01
C PRO A 278 -19.97 -5.02 22.17
N PRO A 279 -18.81 -5.48 21.67
CA PRO A 279 -17.59 -4.68 21.69
C PRO A 279 -17.71 -3.44 20.80
N PRO A 280 -16.94 -2.37 21.09
CA PRO A 280 -16.90 -1.19 20.25
C PRO A 280 -16.30 -1.52 18.88
N ALA A 281 -16.72 -0.76 17.86
CA ALA A 281 -16.12 -0.82 16.53
C ALA A 281 -14.63 -0.42 16.60
N ALA A 282 -13.82 -0.96 15.67
CA ALA A 282 -12.37 -0.70 15.62
C ALA A 282 -12.03 0.80 15.63
N GLN A 283 -12.79 1.62 14.91
CA GLN A 283 -12.64 3.08 14.84
C GLN A 283 -12.80 3.81 16.18
N ASP A 284 -13.48 3.22 17.15
CA ASP A 284 -13.77 3.83 18.44
C ASP A 284 -12.70 3.47 19.51
N THR A 285 -11.75 2.60 19.15
CA THR A 285 -10.63 2.19 20.02
C THR A 285 -9.66 3.35 20.32
N LEU A 286 -8.92 3.25 21.42
CA LEU A 286 -7.90 4.26 21.76
C LEU A 286 -6.82 4.31 20.67
N THR A 287 -6.40 3.14 20.18
CA THR A 287 -5.40 3.01 19.13
C THR A 287 -5.85 3.67 17.82
N ALA A 288 -7.10 3.46 17.38
CA ALA A 288 -7.63 4.11 16.18
C ALA A 288 -7.64 5.64 16.30
N ARG A 289 -7.99 6.16 17.48
CA ARG A 289 -8.12 7.60 17.70
C ARG A 289 -6.80 8.35 17.82
N PHE A 290 -5.72 7.69 18.23
CA PHE A 290 -4.45 8.36 18.57
C PHE A 290 -3.22 7.83 17.84
N LEU A 291 -3.17 6.52 17.58
CA LEU A 291 -1.96 5.86 17.08
C LEU A 291 -2.06 5.48 15.60
N HIS A 292 -3.25 5.31 15.04
CA HIS A 292 -3.42 4.92 13.63
C HIS A 292 -2.74 5.89 12.68
N ALA A 293 -3.08 7.19 12.74
CA ALA A 293 -2.50 8.17 11.83
C ALA A 293 -0.97 8.31 11.96
N PRO A 294 -0.38 8.33 13.17
CA PRO A 294 1.08 8.23 13.31
C PRO A 294 1.70 6.98 12.69
N LEU A 295 1.07 5.81 12.85
CA LEU A 295 1.54 4.55 12.27
C LEU A 295 1.44 4.56 10.74
N GLU A 296 0.33 5.02 10.20
CA GLU A 296 0.11 5.16 8.76
C GLU A 296 1.08 6.19 8.16
N TRP A 297 1.36 7.28 8.88
CA TRP A 297 2.42 8.21 8.50
C TRP A 297 3.80 7.56 8.50
N LEU A 298 4.10 6.59 9.36
CA LEU A 298 5.35 5.81 9.24
C LEU A 298 5.34 4.81 8.07
N GLY A 299 4.26 4.75 7.30
CA GLY A 299 4.07 3.80 6.21
C GLY A 299 3.56 2.44 6.67
N CYS A 300 3.07 2.31 7.91
CA CYS A 300 2.49 1.07 8.43
C CYS A 300 1.02 0.88 7.97
N GLN A 301 0.60 -0.38 7.90
CA GLN A 301 -0.79 -0.79 7.74
C GLN A 301 -1.29 -1.25 9.11
N VAL A 302 -2.41 -0.71 9.59
CA VAL A 302 -2.96 -1.08 10.90
C VAL A 302 -4.11 -2.06 10.71
N GLU A 303 -4.03 -3.20 11.37
CA GLU A 303 -5.05 -4.25 11.34
C GLU A 303 -5.66 -4.46 12.72
N TYR A 304 -6.98 -4.40 12.78
CA TYR A 304 -7.73 -4.54 14.02
C TYR A 304 -8.33 -5.93 14.12
N LEU A 305 -7.94 -6.67 15.15
CA LEU A 305 -8.48 -8.00 15.45
C LEU A 305 -9.36 -7.90 16.71
N PRO A 306 -10.70 -8.03 16.58
CA PRO A 306 -11.58 -8.10 17.72
C PRO A 306 -11.43 -9.45 18.46
N MET A 307 -11.38 -9.40 19.80
CA MET A 307 -11.26 -10.58 20.65
C MET A 307 -12.62 -11.15 21.06
N ALA A 308 -13.26 -11.90 20.16
CA ALA A 308 -14.44 -12.72 20.45
C ALA A 308 -14.07 -14.07 21.11
N ALA A 309 -15.08 -14.86 21.50
CA ALA A 309 -14.89 -16.15 22.18
C ALA A 309 -13.91 -17.11 21.47
N ASP A 310 -14.04 -17.24 20.15
CA ASP A 310 -13.26 -18.16 19.32
C ASP A 310 -12.10 -17.48 18.56
N SER A 311 -11.78 -16.22 18.86
CA SER A 311 -10.70 -15.51 18.18
C SER A 311 -9.35 -16.23 18.38
N ALA A 312 -8.74 -16.64 17.27
CA ALA A 312 -7.39 -17.19 17.28
C ALA A 312 -6.36 -16.06 17.19
N LEU A 313 -5.30 -16.15 18.01
CA LEU A 313 -4.17 -15.24 17.91
C LEU A 313 -3.31 -15.64 16.68
N PRO A 314 -3.01 -14.71 15.77
CA PRO A 314 -2.29 -15.04 14.54
C PRO A 314 -0.80 -15.30 14.82
N ASP A 315 -0.09 -15.88 13.84
CA ASP A 315 1.38 -15.89 13.89
C ASP A 315 1.91 -14.45 13.80
N ALA A 316 2.66 -14.05 14.81
CA ALA A 316 3.15 -12.70 14.93
C ALA A 316 4.33 -12.37 13.99
N SER A 317 4.95 -13.38 13.39
CA SER A 317 6.04 -13.20 12.41
C SER A 317 5.59 -12.33 11.22
N GLY A 318 4.29 -12.39 10.90
CA GLY A 318 3.61 -11.59 9.88
C GLY A 318 3.41 -10.12 10.24
N TYR A 319 3.82 -9.65 11.42
CA TYR A 319 3.67 -8.26 11.86
C TYR A 319 5.00 -7.59 12.25
N ARG A 320 5.06 -6.27 12.05
CA ARG A 320 6.17 -5.40 12.45
C ARG A 320 6.14 -5.10 13.96
N GLY A 321 4.93 -4.96 14.52
CA GLY A 321 4.66 -4.70 15.93
C GLY A 321 3.22 -5.04 16.29
N VAL A 322 2.95 -5.15 17.59
CA VAL A 322 1.64 -5.54 18.13
C VAL A 322 1.19 -4.53 19.18
N VAL A 323 -0.05 -4.08 19.12
CA VAL A 323 -0.69 -3.21 20.13
C VAL A 323 -1.74 -4.01 20.90
N LEU A 324 -1.70 -3.92 22.22
CA LEU A 324 -2.81 -4.33 23.09
C LEU A 324 -3.58 -3.06 23.47
N ASP A 325 -4.78 -2.92 22.91
CA ASP A 325 -5.61 -1.73 23.11
C ASP A 325 -6.12 -1.63 24.56
N ALA A 326 -6.27 -0.41 25.06
CA ALA A 326 -6.76 -0.15 26.42
C ALA A 326 -8.18 -0.67 26.65
N GLY A 327 -8.98 -0.80 25.57
CA GLY A 327 -10.32 -1.36 25.60
C GLY A 327 -10.38 -2.90 25.56
N LEU A 328 -9.25 -3.59 25.66
CA LEU A 328 -9.18 -5.05 25.60
C LEU A 328 -9.66 -5.68 26.91
N ILE A 329 -10.79 -6.40 26.89
CA ILE A 329 -11.33 -7.13 28.06
C ILE A 329 -11.42 -8.61 27.71
N LEU A 330 -10.79 -9.45 28.52
CA LEU A 330 -10.57 -10.87 28.22
C LEU A 330 -11.05 -11.77 29.35
N SER A 331 -11.66 -12.90 28.98
CA SER A 331 -11.94 -13.99 29.91
C SER A 331 -10.63 -14.57 30.49
N PRO A 332 -10.68 -15.25 31.65
CA PRO A 332 -9.50 -15.89 32.25
C PRO A 332 -8.73 -16.81 31.29
N GLN A 333 -9.45 -17.57 30.46
CA GLN A 333 -8.83 -18.45 29.47
C GLN A 333 -8.12 -17.68 28.35
N GLN A 334 -8.74 -16.61 27.85
CA GLN A 334 -8.10 -15.75 26.84
C GLN A 334 -6.88 -15.03 27.40
N GLN A 335 -6.90 -14.61 28.67
CA GLN A 335 -5.75 -14.00 29.34
C GLN A 335 -4.54 -14.97 29.39
N MET A 336 -4.77 -16.25 29.69
CA MET A 336 -3.71 -17.28 29.67
C MET A 336 -3.14 -17.50 28.26
N LYS A 337 -4.01 -17.60 27.24
CA LYS A 337 -3.59 -17.70 25.83
C LYS A 337 -2.76 -16.50 25.40
N LEU A 338 -3.20 -15.29 25.75
CA LEU A 338 -2.49 -14.05 25.44
C LEU A 338 -1.13 -13.98 26.14
N ALA A 339 -1.03 -14.45 27.38
CA ALA A 339 0.23 -14.50 28.12
C ALA A 339 1.27 -15.43 27.43
N GLU A 340 0.84 -16.61 26.97
CA GLU A 340 1.70 -17.51 26.19
C GLU A 340 2.10 -16.91 24.84
N TRP A 341 1.15 -16.30 24.14
CA TRP A 341 1.43 -15.65 22.87
C TRP A 341 2.38 -14.45 23.01
N THR A 342 2.26 -13.68 24.09
CA THR A 342 3.17 -12.57 24.42
C THR A 342 4.62 -13.04 24.60
N ARG A 343 4.83 -14.20 25.25
CA ARG A 343 6.16 -14.83 25.30
C ARG A 343 6.68 -15.18 23.91
N ASN A 344 5.80 -15.61 23.00
CA ASN A 344 6.16 -15.89 21.62
C ASN A 344 6.56 -14.63 20.85
N LEU A 345 5.88 -13.49 21.07
CA LEU A 345 6.24 -12.20 20.49
C LEU A 345 7.70 -11.83 20.79
N GLN A 346 8.09 -11.96 22.07
CA GLN A 346 9.45 -11.65 22.50
C GLN A 346 10.49 -12.56 21.84
N ARG A 347 10.23 -13.88 21.78
CA ARG A 347 11.12 -14.83 21.08
C ARG A 347 11.28 -14.51 19.60
N GLN A 348 10.26 -13.94 18.97
CA GLN A 348 10.27 -13.54 17.55
C GLN A 348 10.75 -12.09 17.34
N GLU A 349 11.21 -11.41 18.39
CA GLU A 349 11.63 -9.99 18.35
C GLU A 349 10.55 -9.08 17.74
N ARG A 350 9.29 -9.32 18.14
CA ARG A 350 8.14 -8.49 17.79
C ARG A 350 7.87 -7.51 18.93
N PRO A 351 8.06 -6.19 18.71
CA PRO A 351 7.86 -5.20 19.76
C PRO A 351 6.37 -5.09 20.11
N LEU A 352 6.09 -5.12 21.41
CA LEU A 352 4.75 -5.00 21.99
C LEU A 352 4.50 -3.55 22.42
N LEU A 353 3.31 -3.01 22.15
CA LEU A 353 2.84 -1.74 22.71
C LEU A 353 1.65 -1.98 23.63
N LEU A 354 1.81 -1.62 24.90
CA LEU A 354 0.73 -1.64 25.88
C LEU A 354 0.09 -0.26 25.98
N THR A 355 -1.20 -0.17 25.67
CA THR A 355 -2.01 1.04 25.97
C THR A 355 -2.90 0.87 27.19
N GLY A 356 -2.98 -0.36 27.70
CA GLY A 356 -3.54 -0.74 28.99
C GLY A 356 -2.97 -2.07 29.46
N ILE A 357 -3.42 -2.58 30.61
CA ILE A 357 -3.03 -3.88 31.15
C ILE A 357 -4.19 -4.87 30.96
N PRO A 358 -4.11 -5.83 30.01
CA PRO A 358 -5.22 -6.74 29.71
C PRO A 358 -5.32 -7.94 30.67
N TRP A 359 -4.34 -8.11 31.56
CA TRP A 359 -4.30 -9.19 32.53
C TRP A 359 -4.86 -8.72 33.87
N THR A 360 -6.04 -9.21 34.22
CA THR A 360 -6.74 -8.88 35.48
C THR A 360 -6.72 -10.03 36.47
N GLU A 361 -6.60 -11.27 35.98
CA GLU A 361 -6.50 -12.46 36.82
C GLU A 361 -5.21 -12.43 37.65
N PRO A 362 -5.26 -12.52 38.99
CA PRO A 362 -4.10 -12.30 39.85
C PRO A 362 -2.87 -13.11 39.50
N ALA A 363 -3.05 -14.40 39.18
CA ALA A 363 -1.95 -15.30 38.82
C ALA A 363 -1.31 -14.92 37.46
N VAL A 364 -2.15 -14.61 36.45
CA VAL A 364 -1.67 -14.25 35.12
C VAL A 364 -1.00 -12.87 35.13
N LEU A 365 -1.56 -11.91 35.88
CA LEU A 365 -0.97 -10.59 36.05
C LEU A 365 0.40 -10.68 36.74
N GLN A 366 0.52 -11.48 37.80
CA GLN A 366 1.80 -11.68 38.48
C GLN A 366 2.86 -12.32 37.55
N ASP A 367 2.48 -13.35 36.80
CA ASP A 367 3.35 -13.99 35.79
C ASP A 367 3.81 -12.98 34.73
N MET A 368 2.88 -12.26 34.11
CA MET A 368 3.19 -11.30 33.05
C MET A 368 4.00 -10.10 33.51
N ARG A 369 3.77 -9.61 34.72
CA ARG A 369 4.63 -8.59 35.31
C ARG A 369 6.06 -9.09 35.52
N GLY A 370 6.22 -10.31 36.03
CA GLY A 370 7.54 -10.92 36.16
C GLY A 370 8.24 -11.07 34.82
N HIS A 371 7.50 -11.55 33.81
CA HIS A 371 8.02 -11.75 32.46
C HIS A 371 8.40 -10.45 31.74
N LEU A 372 7.59 -9.39 31.87
CA LEU A 372 7.84 -8.07 31.28
C LEU A 372 8.75 -7.16 32.14
N GLY A 373 9.14 -7.60 33.34
CA GLY A 373 9.93 -6.80 34.28
C GLY A 373 9.18 -5.61 34.89
N LEU A 374 7.84 -5.63 34.90
CA LEU A 374 7.00 -4.54 35.42
C LEU A 374 6.91 -4.60 36.96
N ALA A 375 7.30 -3.51 37.62
CA ALA A 375 7.15 -3.35 39.08
C ALA A 375 5.89 -2.54 39.45
N GLY A 376 5.63 -2.35 40.75
CA GLY A 376 4.37 -1.79 41.27
C GLY A 376 3.32 -2.88 41.54
N SER A 377 2.04 -2.56 41.53
CA SER A 377 0.93 -3.53 41.58
C SER A 377 0.33 -3.84 40.20
N ALA A 378 0.57 -2.96 39.21
CA ALA A 378 -0.08 -2.86 37.91
C ALA A 378 -1.62 -2.81 37.99
N ARG A 379 -2.14 -2.29 39.12
CA ARG A 379 -3.57 -2.12 39.37
C ARG A 379 -3.88 -0.64 39.55
N ALA A 380 -5.16 -0.30 39.44
CA ALA A 380 -5.63 1.03 39.77
C ALA A 380 -5.21 1.39 41.20
N ALA A 381 -4.57 2.54 41.36
CA ALA A 381 -4.19 3.05 42.66
C ALA A 381 -5.45 3.41 43.48
N PRO A 382 -5.38 3.34 44.82
CA PRO A 382 -6.41 3.88 45.70
C PRO A 382 -6.67 5.36 45.40
N ARG A 383 -7.77 5.91 45.92
CA ARG A 383 -8.13 7.31 45.71
C ARG A 383 -7.00 8.24 46.14
N LEU A 384 -6.36 8.88 45.15
CA LEU A 384 -5.26 9.81 45.35
C LEU A 384 -5.76 11.18 45.78
N VAL A 385 -5.11 11.77 46.78
CA VAL A 385 -5.40 13.13 47.28
C VAL A 385 -4.39 14.16 46.77
N LYS A 386 -3.21 13.71 46.35
CA LYS A 386 -2.15 14.54 45.79
C LYS A 386 -1.51 13.84 44.60
N THR A 387 -1.27 14.57 43.52
CA THR A 387 -0.54 14.08 42.34
C THR A 387 0.57 15.04 41.97
N GLY A 388 1.63 14.52 41.35
CA GLY A 388 2.73 15.31 40.84
C GLY A 388 3.45 14.61 39.70
N VAL A 389 4.11 15.38 38.85
CA VAL A 389 4.99 14.82 37.82
C VAL A 389 6.28 14.36 38.50
N ALA A 390 6.69 13.12 38.24
CA ALA A 390 7.92 12.54 38.77
C ALA A 390 9.07 12.65 37.77
N ARG A 391 8.80 12.44 36.47
CA ARG A 391 9.78 12.56 35.39
C ARG A 391 9.10 12.94 34.08
N VAL A 392 9.77 13.76 33.27
CA VAL A 392 9.40 14.11 31.90
C VAL A 392 10.64 14.18 31.03
N ASP A 393 10.60 13.57 29.85
CA ASP A 393 11.50 13.87 28.74
C ASP A 393 10.88 14.98 27.89
N SER A 394 11.34 16.22 28.05
CA SER A 394 10.79 17.37 27.34
C SER A 394 10.95 17.29 25.82
N GLY A 395 11.94 16.54 25.32
CA GLY A 395 12.17 16.35 23.89
C GLY A 395 11.19 15.38 23.23
N ALA A 396 10.38 14.67 24.03
CA ALA A 396 9.36 13.73 23.59
C ALA A 396 7.92 14.21 23.84
N MET A 397 7.75 15.43 24.37
CA MET A 397 6.43 16.00 24.60
C MET A 397 5.89 16.67 23.33
N SER A 398 4.58 16.64 23.15
CA SER A 398 3.91 17.38 22.09
C SER A 398 4.21 18.89 22.21
N ALA A 399 4.37 19.57 21.08
CA ALA A 399 4.66 20.99 21.06
C ALA A 399 3.56 21.80 21.79
N GLY A 400 3.94 22.59 22.79
CA GLY A 400 3.00 23.38 23.60
C GLY A 400 2.17 22.57 24.61
N ALA A 401 2.43 21.27 24.78
CA ALA A 401 1.72 20.45 25.76
C ALA A 401 2.07 20.85 27.21
N LYS A 402 1.05 21.13 28.02
CA LYS A 402 1.21 21.33 29.47
C LYS A 402 1.15 19.97 30.17
N VAL A 403 2.30 19.46 30.57
CA VAL A 403 2.36 18.17 31.28
C VAL A 403 1.72 18.29 32.66
N THR A 404 0.77 17.40 32.96
CA THR A 404 0.00 17.39 34.20
C THR A 404 -0.13 15.98 34.75
N ALA A 405 0.06 15.84 36.07
CA ALA A 405 -0.20 14.58 36.76
C ALA A 405 -1.67 14.51 37.19
N ARG A 406 -2.40 13.52 36.67
CA ARG A 406 -3.85 13.38 36.85
C ARG A 406 -4.15 12.16 37.71
N ALA A 407 -5.09 12.30 38.65
CA ALA A 407 -5.48 11.21 39.55
C ALA A 407 -6.39 10.17 38.88
N MET A 408 -7.15 10.59 37.85
CA MET A 408 -8.07 9.71 37.13
C MET A 408 -7.32 8.63 36.35
N GLY A 409 -7.68 7.36 36.57
CA GLY A 409 -7.08 6.21 35.89
C GLY A 409 -5.64 5.93 36.29
N PHE A 410 -5.17 6.44 37.43
CA PHE A 410 -3.79 6.22 37.88
C PHE A 410 -3.53 4.74 38.19
N LEU A 411 -2.52 4.16 37.53
CA LEU A 411 -2.08 2.78 37.77
C LEU A 411 -0.78 2.80 38.57
N ASP A 412 -0.68 1.99 39.62
CA ASP A 412 0.60 1.79 40.31
C ASP A 412 1.47 0.83 39.50
N LEU A 413 2.21 1.38 38.54
CA LEU A 413 2.98 0.65 37.52
C LEU A 413 4.32 1.32 37.31
N HIS A 414 5.40 0.55 37.50
CA HIS A 414 6.76 1.01 37.29
C HIS A 414 7.37 0.32 36.08
N ALA A 415 8.07 1.09 35.25
CA ALA A 415 8.75 0.59 34.08
C ALA A 415 9.89 -0.38 34.44
N PRO A 416 10.28 -1.28 33.52
CA PRO A 416 11.44 -2.16 33.70
C PRO A 416 12.74 -1.39 33.94
N GLY A 417 13.74 -2.04 34.54
CA GLY A 417 15.02 -1.40 34.88
C GLY A 417 15.84 -0.91 33.68
N ASP A 418 15.64 -1.50 32.51
CA ASP A 418 16.24 -1.13 31.22
C ASP A 418 15.45 -0.05 30.47
N ALA A 419 14.33 0.42 31.02
CA ALA A 419 13.41 1.27 30.28
C ALA A 419 13.84 2.74 30.21
N GLY A 420 13.71 3.33 29.02
CA GLY A 420 13.75 4.77 28.80
C GLY A 420 12.40 5.40 29.14
N ILE A 421 12.28 5.95 30.35
CA ILE A 421 11.03 6.58 30.84
C ILE A 421 10.85 7.98 30.24
N VAL A 422 9.74 8.18 29.52
CA VAL A 422 9.33 9.42 28.87
C VAL A 422 8.44 10.26 29.78
N LEU A 423 7.44 9.65 30.42
CA LEU A 423 6.52 10.34 31.35
C LEU A 423 6.26 9.46 32.57
N SER A 424 6.52 10.02 33.75
CA SER A 424 6.22 9.40 35.04
C SER A 424 5.51 10.37 35.97
N THR A 425 4.55 9.86 36.71
CA THR A 425 3.77 10.60 37.70
C THR A 425 3.81 9.89 39.06
N ARG A 426 3.64 10.64 40.13
CA ARG A 426 3.54 10.16 41.50
C ARG A 426 2.23 10.61 42.13
N GLY A 427 1.68 9.77 42.99
CA GLY A 427 0.44 10.00 43.71
C GLY A 427 0.59 9.65 45.18
N GLN A 428 -0.10 10.37 46.05
CA GLN A 428 -0.26 10.00 47.45
C GLN A 428 -1.73 9.74 47.73
N ASP A 429 -2.04 8.60 48.36
CA ASP A 429 -3.39 8.26 48.79
C ASP A 429 -3.75 8.93 50.14
N ALA A 430 -5.03 8.82 50.54
CA ALA A 430 -5.52 9.43 51.78
C ALA A 430 -4.89 8.82 53.06
N LEU A 431 -4.28 7.65 52.98
CA LEU A 431 -3.58 6.98 54.08
C LEU A 431 -2.08 7.33 54.11
N GLY A 432 -1.61 8.15 53.17
CA GLY A 432 -0.23 8.57 53.05
C GLY A 432 0.64 7.64 52.20
N GLY A 433 0.08 6.58 51.62
CA GLY A 433 0.78 5.66 50.73
C GLY A 433 1.20 6.33 49.44
N GLU A 434 2.46 6.12 49.04
CA GLU A 434 3.00 6.64 47.78
C GLU A 434 2.85 5.61 46.65
N HIS A 435 2.37 6.08 45.51
CA HIS A 435 2.16 5.29 44.30
C HIS A 435 2.87 5.98 43.14
N ARG A 436 3.42 5.22 42.19
CA ARG A 436 4.05 5.79 41.00
C ARG A 436 3.50 5.13 39.74
N PHE A 437 3.36 5.94 38.71
CA PHE A 437 2.87 5.53 37.41
C PHE A 437 3.81 6.03 36.32
N ASP A 438 4.63 5.13 35.81
CA ASP A 438 5.40 5.32 34.58
C ASP A 438 4.47 5.14 33.38
N GLN A 439 3.81 6.23 33.00
CA GLN A 439 2.74 6.25 31.98
C GLN A 439 3.28 5.96 30.58
N VAL A 440 4.47 6.47 30.26
CA VAL A 440 5.05 6.34 28.92
C VAL A 440 6.53 5.96 29.02
N PHE A 441 6.91 4.86 28.38
CA PHE A 441 8.28 4.37 28.35
C PHE A 441 8.55 3.43 27.17
N HIS A 442 9.83 3.29 26.84
CA HIS A 442 10.36 2.27 25.92
C HIS A 442 11.21 1.27 26.70
N ALA A 443 11.06 -0.03 26.44
CA ALA A 443 11.80 -1.13 27.07
C ALA A 443 12.32 -2.11 25.99
N SER A 444 13.19 -3.04 26.35
CA SER A 444 13.74 -4.03 25.41
C SER A 444 12.67 -4.88 24.69
N TRP A 445 11.55 -5.19 25.36
CA TRP A 445 10.44 -5.95 24.76
C TRP A 445 9.45 -5.10 23.94
N GLY A 446 9.53 -3.76 24.01
CA GLY A 446 8.56 -2.89 23.38
C GLY A 446 8.34 -1.56 24.11
N SER A 447 7.09 -1.13 24.27
CA SER A 447 6.77 0.18 24.84
C SER A 447 5.42 0.18 25.55
N ALA A 448 5.20 1.20 26.37
CA ALA A 448 3.90 1.49 26.97
C ALA A 448 3.53 2.95 26.72
N TRP A 449 2.27 3.18 26.36
CA TRP A 449 1.66 4.51 26.31
C TRP A 449 0.28 4.45 26.99
N MET A 450 0.26 4.75 28.28
CA MET A 450 -0.91 4.66 29.15
C MET A 450 -1.21 6.04 29.74
N GLU A 451 -1.82 6.91 28.93
CA GLU A 451 -2.31 8.22 29.35
C GLU A 451 -3.84 8.17 29.55
N PRO A 452 -4.36 7.91 30.77
CA PRO A 452 -5.78 7.54 30.98
C PRO A 452 -6.79 8.62 30.59
N THR A 453 -6.31 9.86 30.45
CA THR A 453 -7.12 11.05 30.17
C THR A 453 -6.89 11.59 28.76
N ALA A 454 -6.09 10.90 27.92
CA ALA A 454 -5.82 11.32 26.55
C ALA A 454 -7.11 11.47 25.73
N ALA A 455 -8.09 10.59 25.92
CA ALA A 455 -9.40 10.67 25.26
C ALA A 455 -10.17 11.97 25.53
N VAL A 456 -9.89 12.65 26.65
CA VAL A 456 -10.58 13.89 27.07
C VAL A 456 -9.68 15.12 26.88
N SER A 457 -8.42 15.04 27.30
CA SER A 457 -7.48 16.16 27.37
C SER A 457 -6.47 16.20 26.21
N GLY A 458 -6.41 15.14 25.42
CA GLY A 458 -5.37 14.89 24.44
C GLY A 458 -4.10 14.26 25.00
N ALA A 459 -3.33 13.68 24.08
CA ALA A 459 -2.03 13.09 24.38
C ALA A 459 -1.03 14.19 24.78
N GLN A 460 -0.19 13.91 25.79
CA GLN A 460 0.86 14.86 26.21
C GLN A 460 2.18 14.60 25.46
N VAL A 461 2.39 13.37 24.98
CA VAL A 461 3.58 12.92 24.23
C VAL A 461 3.43 13.19 22.73
N ASP A 462 4.52 13.43 22.01
CA ASP A 462 4.51 13.40 20.53
C ASP A 462 4.38 11.95 20.06
N LEU A 463 3.17 11.58 19.64
CA LEU A 463 2.86 10.20 19.26
C LEU A 463 3.60 9.73 18.01
N PHE A 464 3.95 10.62 17.07
CA PHE A 464 4.72 10.23 15.88
C PHE A 464 6.15 9.85 16.24
N GLN A 465 6.79 10.64 17.11
CA GLN A 465 8.12 10.30 17.61
C GLN A 465 8.07 9.03 18.46
N PHE A 466 7.05 8.89 19.30
CA PHE A 466 6.86 7.71 20.15
C PHE A 466 6.71 6.43 19.33
N VAL A 467 5.79 6.38 18.36
CA VAL A 467 5.62 5.19 17.50
C VAL A 467 6.84 4.96 16.61
N GLY A 468 7.54 6.02 16.20
CA GLY A 468 8.78 5.94 15.43
C GLY A 468 9.87 5.24 16.22
N ARG A 469 10.06 5.58 17.49
CA ARG A 469 10.99 4.90 18.40
C ARG A 469 10.55 3.47 18.73
N TRP A 470 9.26 3.23 18.92
CA TRP A 470 8.73 1.89 19.20
C TRP A 470 9.00 0.89 18.06
N LEU A 471 8.89 1.35 16.81
CA LEU A 471 9.07 0.52 15.63
C LEU A 471 10.47 0.60 15.01
N ASP A 472 11.40 1.33 15.64
CA ASP A 472 12.76 1.48 15.12
C ASP A 472 13.51 0.13 15.21
N ARG A 473 14.11 -0.25 14.08
CA ARG A 473 14.92 -1.46 13.94
C ARG A 473 16.30 -1.14 13.34
N GLY A 474 16.69 0.14 13.30
CA GLY A 474 17.92 0.60 12.65
C GLY A 474 17.85 0.57 11.12
N GLU A 475 16.65 0.45 10.55
CA GLU A 475 16.43 0.36 9.11
C GLU A 475 15.55 1.53 8.63
N VAL A 476 15.96 2.19 7.54
CA VAL A 476 15.16 3.21 6.88
C VAL A 476 14.01 2.52 6.13
N MET A 477 12.77 2.89 6.48
CA MET A 477 11.56 2.38 5.85
C MET A 477 10.92 3.47 4.99
N PRO A 478 10.80 3.27 3.66
CA PRO A 478 10.02 4.16 2.83
C PRO A 478 8.54 4.09 3.20
N ALA A 479 7.88 5.26 3.26
CA ALA A 479 6.44 5.37 3.45
C ALA A 479 5.77 5.78 2.12
N ILE A 480 4.68 5.14 1.74
CA ILE A 480 3.91 5.59 0.57
C ILE A 480 3.03 6.76 1.00
N ASP A 481 3.29 7.94 0.46
CA ASP A 481 2.69 9.19 0.93
C ASP A 481 1.46 9.57 0.11
N THR A 482 0.32 9.68 0.77
CA THR A 482 -0.99 10.05 0.17
C THR A 482 -1.29 11.55 0.34
N THR A 483 -0.49 12.25 1.16
CA THR A 483 -0.67 13.68 1.45
C THR A 483 0.00 14.58 0.40
N THR A 484 0.89 14.00 -0.40
CA THR A 484 1.72 14.69 -1.38
C THR A 484 1.62 14.02 -2.74
N ARG A 485 1.57 14.82 -3.79
CA ARG A 485 1.67 14.35 -5.17
C ARG A 485 2.42 15.37 -6.00
N ASP A 486 3.37 14.91 -6.81
CA ASP A 486 4.19 15.76 -7.67
C ASP A 486 4.81 16.95 -6.88
N GLY A 487 5.34 16.69 -5.68
CA GLY A 487 6.02 17.67 -4.83
C GLY A 487 5.13 18.55 -3.95
N ARG A 488 3.84 18.70 -4.28
CA ARG A 488 2.90 19.58 -3.56
C ARG A 488 1.94 18.79 -2.68
N ARG A 489 1.46 19.44 -1.60
CA ARG A 489 0.40 18.88 -0.75
C ARG A 489 -0.86 18.69 -1.59
N VAL A 490 -1.49 17.54 -1.48
CA VAL A 490 -2.71 17.17 -2.20
C VAL A 490 -3.86 18.06 -1.73
N PHE A 491 -4.69 18.49 -2.67
CA PHE A 491 -5.99 19.10 -2.43
C PHE A 491 -7.07 18.31 -3.17
N PHE A 492 -8.20 18.07 -2.52
CA PHE A 492 -9.42 17.62 -3.18
C PHE A 492 -10.63 18.20 -2.45
N SER A 493 -11.78 18.17 -3.12
CA SER A 493 -13.04 18.62 -2.53
C SER A 493 -14.19 17.73 -2.92
N HIS A 494 -15.19 17.65 -2.05
CA HIS A 494 -16.45 17.02 -2.41
C HIS A 494 -17.67 17.74 -1.86
N ILE A 495 -18.77 17.62 -2.60
CA ILE A 495 -20.07 18.16 -2.25
C ILE A 495 -21.05 16.99 -2.16
N SER A 496 -21.56 16.72 -0.96
CA SER A 496 -22.53 15.65 -0.73
C SER A 496 -23.94 16.07 -1.14
N GLY A 497 -24.82 15.08 -1.35
CA GLY A 497 -26.17 15.29 -1.90
C GLY A 497 -27.16 15.98 -0.96
N GLU A 498 -26.78 16.25 0.28
CA GLU A 498 -27.59 16.94 1.29
C GLU A 498 -28.01 18.34 0.84
N GLY A 499 -29.31 18.57 0.83
CA GLY A 499 -29.87 19.88 0.54
C GLY A 499 -29.91 20.24 -0.94
N PHE A 500 -29.67 19.29 -1.85
CA PHE A 500 -29.72 19.55 -3.30
C PHE A 500 -31.05 20.19 -3.71
N THR A 501 -32.15 19.63 -3.24
CA THR A 501 -33.53 20.06 -3.57
C THR A 501 -34.09 21.08 -2.57
N GLN A 502 -33.31 21.54 -1.58
CA GLN A 502 -33.76 22.53 -0.61
C GLN A 502 -33.89 23.91 -1.26
N THR A 503 -34.87 24.68 -0.78
CA THR A 503 -35.07 26.06 -1.21
C THR A 503 -33.99 26.97 -0.64
N SER A 504 -33.47 27.87 -1.46
CA SER A 504 -32.50 28.87 -1.01
C SER A 504 -33.18 30.11 -0.44
N SER A 505 -32.53 30.74 0.54
CA SER A 505 -32.87 32.10 0.99
C SER A 505 -32.18 33.20 0.15
N MET A 506 -31.30 32.80 -0.78
CA MET A 506 -30.50 33.72 -1.59
C MET A 506 -31.33 34.37 -2.70
N PRO A 507 -31.28 35.71 -2.87
CA PRO A 507 -32.04 36.39 -3.90
C PRO A 507 -31.72 35.88 -5.31
N GLY A 508 -32.77 35.58 -6.10
CA GLY A 508 -32.64 35.15 -7.49
C GLY A 508 -32.44 33.65 -7.72
N PHE A 509 -32.33 32.85 -6.64
CA PHE A 509 -32.14 31.41 -6.72
C PHE A 509 -33.27 30.68 -5.99
N ALA A 510 -33.90 29.71 -6.65
CA ALA A 510 -34.93 28.92 -5.98
C ALA A 510 -34.32 27.77 -5.18
N LEU A 511 -33.21 27.19 -5.67
CA LEU A 511 -32.60 26.00 -5.08
C LEU A 511 -31.19 26.28 -4.57
N CYS A 512 -30.81 25.63 -3.47
CA CYS A 512 -29.43 25.65 -2.97
C CYS A 512 -28.43 25.10 -4.02
N ALA A 513 -28.85 24.13 -4.84
CA ALA A 513 -28.05 23.64 -5.97
C ALA A 513 -27.71 24.73 -7.01
N GLU A 514 -28.65 25.64 -7.28
CA GLU A 514 -28.44 26.75 -8.22
C GLU A 514 -27.43 27.77 -7.64
N VAL A 515 -27.52 28.06 -6.33
CA VAL A 515 -26.53 28.91 -5.63
C VAL A 515 -25.15 28.26 -5.64
N MET A 516 -25.04 26.98 -5.29
CA MET A 516 -23.77 26.26 -5.26
C MET A 516 -23.10 26.25 -6.64
N LYS A 517 -23.87 26.00 -7.70
CA LYS A 517 -23.39 26.08 -9.08
C LYS A 517 -22.78 27.46 -9.38
N GLN A 518 -23.55 28.54 -9.19
CA GLN A 518 -23.14 29.87 -9.64
C GLN A 518 -22.07 30.51 -8.73
N ARG A 519 -22.18 30.34 -7.41
CA ARG A 519 -21.30 31.03 -6.44
C ARG A 519 -20.02 30.27 -6.16
N VAL A 520 -20.01 28.95 -6.36
CA VAL A 520 -18.87 28.09 -6.02
C VAL A 520 -18.31 27.40 -7.27
N LEU A 521 -19.10 26.55 -7.92
CA LEU A 521 -18.60 25.67 -8.98
C LEU A 521 -18.14 26.44 -10.24
N GLU A 522 -18.86 27.50 -10.63
CA GLU A 522 -18.50 28.36 -11.77
C GLU A 522 -17.44 29.41 -11.41
N ARG A 523 -17.34 29.80 -10.13
CA ARG A 523 -16.40 30.82 -9.65
C ARG A 523 -15.00 30.27 -9.44
N TYR A 524 -14.90 29.07 -8.86
CA TYR A 524 -13.63 28.46 -8.49
C TYR A 524 -13.24 27.37 -9.48
N PHE A 525 -12.13 27.56 -10.21
CA PHE A 525 -11.60 26.56 -11.14
C PHE A 525 -10.82 25.46 -10.41
N LEU A 526 -11.43 24.85 -9.39
CA LEU A 526 -10.90 23.70 -8.66
C LEU A 526 -11.66 22.43 -9.09
N PRO A 527 -11.04 21.24 -9.02
CA PRO A 527 -11.75 19.99 -9.21
C PRO A 527 -12.71 19.77 -8.03
N PHE A 528 -14.00 19.74 -8.33
CA PHE A 528 -15.06 19.42 -7.38
C PHE A 528 -15.63 18.04 -7.68
N THR A 529 -15.73 17.20 -6.67
CA THR A 529 -16.52 15.96 -6.77
C THR A 529 -17.92 16.22 -6.24
N VAL A 530 -18.95 16.10 -7.09
CA VAL A 530 -20.34 16.40 -6.72
C VAL A 530 -21.15 15.11 -6.69
N ALA A 531 -21.72 14.80 -5.53
CA ALA A 531 -22.58 13.64 -5.33
C ALA A 531 -24.06 14.04 -5.34
N VAL A 532 -24.90 13.23 -5.98
CA VAL A 532 -26.36 13.40 -5.99
C VAL A 532 -27.06 12.12 -5.59
N CYS A 533 -28.22 12.26 -4.94
CA CYS A 533 -29.08 11.13 -4.58
C CYS A 533 -30.23 11.02 -5.59
N GLU A 534 -30.40 9.84 -6.19
CA GLU A 534 -31.42 9.65 -7.23
C GLU A 534 -32.84 9.89 -6.68
N ALA A 535 -33.17 9.39 -5.48
CA ALA A 535 -34.49 9.59 -4.89
C ALA A 535 -34.78 11.06 -4.59
N ASP A 536 -33.77 11.86 -4.22
CA ASP A 536 -33.94 13.30 -4.03
C ASP A 536 -34.30 13.97 -5.36
N LEU A 537 -33.57 13.67 -6.43
CA LEU A 537 -33.79 14.25 -7.76
C LEU A 537 -35.14 13.85 -8.35
N ARG A 538 -35.62 12.64 -8.05
CA ARG A 538 -36.93 12.17 -8.51
C ARG A 538 -38.11 12.69 -7.68
N GLY A 539 -37.85 13.38 -6.57
CA GLY A 539 -38.90 13.78 -5.63
C GLY A 539 -39.54 12.59 -4.91
N TRP A 540 -38.75 11.55 -4.65
CA TRP A 540 -39.20 10.27 -4.05
C TRP A 540 -38.92 10.16 -2.55
N ARG A 541 -38.41 11.22 -1.91
CA ARG A 541 -38.25 11.26 -0.45
C ARG A 541 -39.50 11.79 0.26
N PRO A 542 -39.67 11.49 1.56
CA PRO A 542 -40.72 12.10 2.38
C PRO A 542 -40.74 13.62 2.26
N GLY A 543 -41.94 14.20 2.11
CA GLY A 543 -42.15 15.64 1.97
C GLY A 543 -41.82 16.23 0.59
N GLN A 544 -41.40 15.42 -0.39
CA GLN A 544 -41.14 15.86 -1.76
C GLN A 544 -42.26 15.42 -2.72
N THR A 545 -42.37 16.12 -3.85
CA THR A 545 -43.28 15.79 -4.95
C THR A 545 -42.52 15.64 -6.28
N PRO A 546 -42.84 14.63 -7.12
CA PRO A 546 -42.18 14.43 -8.41
C PRO A 546 -42.40 15.55 -9.43
N VAL A 547 -43.34 16.48 -9.20
CA VAL A 547 -43.60 17.60 -10.14
C VAL A 547 -42.37 18.45 -10.40
N ASN A 548 -41.48 18.58 -9.40
CA ASN A 548 -40.25 19.35 -9.50
C ASN A 548 -39.05 18.54 -10.03
N SER A 549 -39.20 17.23 -10.23
CA SER A 549 -38.13 16.33 -10.69
C SER A 549 -37.45 16.82 -11.98
N PRO A 550 -38.17 17.28 -13.04
CA PRO A 550 -37.54 17.82 -14.23
C PRO A 550 -36.59 18.99 -13.94
N ARG A 551 -36.93 19.88 -12.99
CA ARG A 551 -36.07 21.00 -12.58
C ARG A 551 -34.84 20.50 -11.82
N TYR A 552 -34.98 19.53 -10.93
CA TYR A 552 -33.87 18.96 -10.19
C TYR A 552 -32.88 18.25 -11.11
N GLU A 553 -33.38 17.43 -12.05
CA GLU A 553 -32.53 16.78 -13.05
C GLU A 553 -31.85 17.80 -13.97
N GLN A 554 -32.54 18.89 -14.34
CA GLN A 554 -31.96 19.97 -15.13
C GLN A 554 -30.80 20.64 -14.39
N ALA A 555 -30.99 21.01 -13.11
CA ALA A 555 -29.91 21.57 -12.29
C ALA A 555 -28.73 20.60 -12.16
N ALA A 556 -28.98 19.30 -11.98
CA ALA A 556 -27.93 18.29 -11.93
C ALA A 556 -27.18 18.15 -13.26
N ARG A 557 -27.88 18.14 -14.40
CA ARG A 557 -27.28 18.14 -15.75
C ARG A 557 -26.38 19.35 -15.96
N GLU A 558 -26.83 20.54 -15.56
CA GLU A 558 -26.05 21.76 -15.68
C GLU A 558 -24.79 21.74 -14.80
N ILE A 559 -24.88 21.23 -13.57
CA ILE A 559 -23.72 21.05 -12.69
C ILE A 559 -22.74 20.04 -13.29
N PHE A 560 -23.20 18.89 -13.76
CA PHE A 560 -22.33 17.87 -14.35
C PHE A 560 -21.78 18.24 -15.72
N ALA A 561 -22.38 19.20 -16.42
CA ALA A 561 -21.81 19.76 -17.64
C ALA A 561 -20.54 20.60 -17.39
N LEU A 562 -20.35 21.13 -16.17
CA LEU A 562 -19.16 21.93 -15.83
C LEU A 562 -17.89 21.08 -15.91
N PRO A 563 -16.83 21.52 -16.61
CA PRO A 563 -15.65 20.70 -16.85
C PRO A 563 -14.88 20.34 -15.57
N ASN A 564 -14.87 21.24 -14.58
CA ASN A 564 -14.23 21.06 -13.28
C ASN A 564 -15.02 20.19 -12.29
N VAL A 565 -16.18 19.65 -12.68
CA VAL A 565 -17.02 18.78 -11.85
C VAL A 565 -16.87 17.31 -12.25
N ALA A 566 -16.43 16.49 -11.30
CA ALA A 566 -16.45 15.03 -11.36
C ALA A 566 -17.72 14.50 -10.66
N ALA A 567 -18.41 13.55 -11.30
CA ALA A 567 -19.68 13.05 -10.79
C ALA A 567 -19.49 11.89 -9.80
N ALA A 568 -20.27 11.93 -8.71
CA ALA A 568 -20.35 10.88 -7.72
C ALA A 568 -21.81 10.48 -7.45
N SER A 569 -22.01 9.27 -6.95
CA SER A 569 -23.30 8.84 -6.40
C SER A 569 -23.34 9.09 -4.90
N TYR A 570 -24.49 9.56 -4.41
CA TYR A 570 -24.80 9.64 -2.98
C TYR A 570 -25.89 8.62 -2.62
N SER A 571 -25.79 7.41 -3.21
CA SER A 571 -26.75 6.31 -3.19
C SER A 571 -28.10 6.59 -3.89
N PHE A 572 -28.95 5.56 -3.97
CA PHE A 572 -30.31 5.71 -4.49
C PHE A 572 -31.19 6.45 -3.49
N SER A 573 -31.18 6.07 -2.21
CA SER A 573 -32.15 6.57 -1.21
C SER A 573 -31.56 6.99 0.15
N LYS A 574 -30.25 6.86 0.32
CA LYS A 574 -29.48 7.12 1.57
C LYS A 574 -29.90 6.18 2.72
N PRO A 575 -29.61 4.86 2.61
CA PRO A 575 -29.76 3.92 3.71
C PRO A 575 -29.20 4.46 5.03
N ALA A 576 -29.80 4.07 6.14
CA ALA A 576 -29.19 4.25 7.46
C ALA A 576 -28.17 3.13 7.79
N ALA A 577 -28.26 1.99 7.10
CA ALA A 577 -27.39 0.82 7.28
C ALA A 577 -27.21 0.06 5.95
N TRP A 578 -26.06 -0.60 5.78
CA TRP A 578 -25.62 -1.20 4.52
C TRP A 578 -25.49 -2.74 4.59
N GLN A 579 -26.54 -3.45 5.00
CA GLN A 579 -26.48 -4.91 5.20
C GLN A 579 -26.97 -5.71 3.98
N ALA A 580 -26.22 -6.72 3.54
CA ALA A 580 -26.51 -7.44 2.29
C ALA A 580 -27.87 -8.18 2.26
N ASP A 581 -28.35 -8.67 3.40
CA ASP A 581 -29.52 -9.56 3.50
C ASP A 581 -30.84 -8.83 3.83
N MET A 582 -30.88 -7.50 3.75
CA MET A 582 -32.05 -6.68 4.11
C MET A 582 -32.52 -5.76 2.99
N GLN A 583 -33.76 -5.27 3.12
CA GLN A 583 -34.17 -4.06 2.40
C GLN A 583 -33.37 -2.87 2.96
N ILE A 584 -32.32 -2.46 2.25
CA ILE A 584 -31.42 -1.39 2.70
C ILE A 584 -31.85 0.00 2.20
N ALA A 585 -33.10 0.19 1.80
CA ALA A 585 -33.53 1.50 1.33
C ALA A 585 -33.69 2.49 2.49
N GLY A 586 -33.24 3.72 2.27
CA GLY A 586 -33.64 4.88 3.07
C GLY A 586 -35.12 5.23 2.87
N PRO A 587 -35.64 6.22 3.62
CA PRO A 587 -37.05 6.60 3.56
C PRO A 587 -37.49 7.06 2.16
N LEU A 588 -38.53 6.41 1.62
CA LEU A 588 -39.16 6.70 0.33
C LEU A 588 -40.64 7.06 0.51
N ASN A 589 -41.19 7.88 -0.40
CA ASN A 589 -42.61 8.21 -0.44
C ASN A 589 -43.40 7.26 -1.37
N GLU A 590 -44.72 7.40 -1.42
CA GLU A 590 -45.63 6.58 -2.24
C GLU A 590 -45.39 6.68 -3.76
N HIS A 591 -44.63 7.66 -4.22
CA HIS A 591 -44.29 7.83 -5.64
C HIS A 591 -43.04 7.04 -6.06
N ALA A 592 -42.26 6.50 -5.11
CA ALA A 592 -41.08 5.73 -5.41
C ALA A 592 -41.43 4.43 -6.13
N ARG A 593 -40.86 4.24 -7.32
CA ARG A 593 -41.08 3.02 -8.13
C ARG A 593 -39.78 2.26 -8.29
N SER A 594 -39.49 1.38 -7.33
CA SER A 594 -38.38 0.43 -7.42
C SER A 594 -38.82 -0.94 -6.89
N ALA A 595 -38.63 -1.98 -7.69
CA ALA A 595 -38.90 -3.36 -7.29
C ALA A 595 -37.75 -4.00 -6.48
N ARG A 596 -36.56 -3.36 -6.50
CA ARG A 596 -35.38 -3.77 -5.73
C ARG A 596 -35.02 -2.71 -4.71
N LEU A 597 -34.66 -3.15 -3.52
CA LEU A 597 -34.22 -2.32 -2.38
C LEU A 597 -32.98 -2.96 -1.75
N ASP A 598 -31.97 -3.20 -2.57
CA ASP A 598 -30.75 -3.93 -2.25
C ASP A 598 -29.47 -3.12 -2.56
N MET A 599 -28.30 -3.69 -2.25
CA MET A 599 -26.98 -3.09 -2.51
C MET A 599 -26.79 -2.72 -3.98
N GLU A 600 -27.23 -3.60 -4.88
CA GLU A 600 -27.13 -3.38 -6.33
C GLU A 600 -27.94 -2.15 -6.74
N ARG A 601 -29.15 -1.97 -6.20
CA ARG A 601 -29.96 -0.79 -6.49
C ARG A 601 -29.35 0.48 -5.92
N GLU A 602 -28.87 0.45 -4.69
CA GLU A 602 -28.32 1.61 -4.00
C GLU A 602 -27.01 2.11 -4.62
N VAL A 603 -26.12 1.20 -5.04
CA VAL A 603 -24.81 1.54 -5.58
C VAL A 603 -24.84 1.55 -7.11
N ALA A 604 -24.88 0.39 -7.76
CA ALA A 604 -24.78 0.29 -9.21
C ALA A 604 -25.98 0.95 -9.93
N GLY A 605 -27.18 0.77 -9.37
CA GLY A 605 -28.42 1.32 -9.92
C GLY A 605 -28.46 2.85 -9.93
N SER A 606 -28.01 3.49 -8.85
CA SER A 606 -27.94 4.95 -8.74
C SER A 606 -26.86 5.55 -9.65
N MET A 607 -25.69 4.93 -9.70
CA MET A 607 -24.62 5.32 -10.64
C MET A 607 -25.08 5.18 -12.09
N GLY A 608 -25.79 4.10 -12.42
CA GLY A 608 -26.37 3.89 -13.74
C GLY A 608 -27.48 4.87 -14.11
N TYR A 609 -28.22 5.40 -13.13
CA TYR A 609 -29.16 6.52 -13.36
C TYR A 609 -28.40 7.80 -13.68
N ILE A 610 -27.41 8.18 -12.86
CA ILE A 610 -26.62 9.39 -13.06
C ILE A 610 -25.93 9.36 -14.43
N HIS A 611 -25.26 8.25 -14.76
CA HIS A 611 -24.54 8.11 -16.03
C HIS A 611 -25.45 8.24 -17.25
N ARG A 612 -26.65 7.61 -17.23
CA ARG A 612 -27.56 7.61 -18.39
C ARG A 612 -28.42 8.86 -18.51
N ARG A 613 -28.77 9.50 -17.39
CA ARG A 613 -29.71 10.63 -17.39
C ARG A 613 -29.00 11.96 -17.23
N LEU A 614 -27.96 12.05 -16.39
CA LEU A 614 -27.46 13.33 -15.92
C LEU A 614 -26.11 13.74 -16.54
N LEU A 615 -25.30 12.77 -16.98
CA LEU A 615 -23.97 13.07 -17.51
C LEU A 615 -24.00 13.38 -19.01
N PRO A 616 -23.19 14.36 -19.47
CA PRO A 616 -22.91 14.51 -20.90
C PRO A 616 -22.03 13.37 -21.41
N ALA A 617 -21.98 13.20 -22.73
CA ALA A 617 -21.10 12.24 -23.38
C ALA A 617 -19.63 12.44 -22.96
N GLY A 618 -18.92 11.33 -22.70
CA GLY A 618 -17.52 11.34 -22.28
C GLY A 618 -17.29 11.50 -20.77
N LYS A 619 -18.33 11.78 -19.96
CA LYS A 619 -18.23 11.76 -18.49
C LYS A 619 -18.76 10.45 -17.90
N SER A 620 -18.14 10.00 -16.82
CA SER A 620 -18.54 8.83 -16.04
C SER A 620 -18.73 9.17 -14.56
N VAL A 621 -19.46 8.31 -13.85
CA VAL A 621 -19.54 8.35 -12.38
C VAL A 621 -18.43 7.45 -11.86
N SER A 622 -17.52 8.01 -11.06
CA SER A 622 -16.30 7.30 -10.64
C SER A 622 -16.19 7.11 -9.13
N LEU A 623 -17.16 7.61 -8.36
CA LEU A 623 -17.11 7.59 -6.90
C LEU A 623 -18.49 7.29 -6.29
N MET A 624 -18.51 6.40 -5.31
CA MET A 624 -19.57 6.29 -4.30
C MET A 624 -19.18 7.13 -3.08
N LEU A 625 -19.89 8.22 -2.82
CA LEU A 625 -19.71 9.01 -1.61
C LEU A 625 -20.70 8.50 -0.56
N TRP A 626 -20.19 7.91 0.52
CA TRP A 626 -21.04 7.33 1.56
C TRP A 626 -21.81 8.42 2.31
N PRO A 627 -23.08 8.19 2.68
CA PRO A 627 -23.81 9.16 3.48
C PRO A 627 -23.15 9.43 4.84
N GLU A 628 -23.05 10.70 5.26
CA GLU A 628 -22.35 11.12 6.49
C GLU A 628 -22.82 10.40 7.77
N PHE A 629 -24.08 9.94 7.77
CA PHE A 629 -24.72 9.27 8.91
C PHE A 629 -24.75 7.74 8.78
N ALA A 630 -24.28 7.17 7.67
CA ALA A 630 -24.37 5.75 7.37
C ALA A 630 -23.05 5.25 6.77
N PRO A 631 -22.05 4.97 7.63
CA PRO A 631 -20.78 4.41 7.17
C PRO A 631 -20.99 3.04 6.51
N PRO A 632 -20.14 2.66 5.54
CA PRO A 632 -20.25 1.39 4.86
C PRO A 632 -19.96 0.21 5.79
N THR A 633 -20.56 -0.94 5.49
CA THR A 633 -20.13 -2.22 6.06
C THR A 633 -19.03 -2.84 5.18
N PRO A 634 -18.28 -3.86 5.68
CA PRO A 634 -17.31 -4.59 4.85
C PRO A 634 -17.91 -5.13 3.55
N GLU A 635 -19.16 -5.61 3.58
CA GLU A 635 -19.85 -6.13 2.38
C GLU A 635 -20.12 -5.03 1.36
N ALA A 636 -20.43 -3.81 1.82
CA ALA A 636 -20.66 -2.67 0.95
C ALA A 636 -19.35 -2.18 0.28
N LEU A 637 -18.24 -2.24 1.01
CA LEU A 637 -16.91 -1.97 0.47
C LEU A 637 -16.52 -3.02 -0.59
N ALA A 638 -16.68 -4.31 -0.26
CA ALA A 638 -16.44 -5.43 -1.18
C ALA A 638 -17.28 -5.32 -2.45
N PHE A 639 -18.54 -4.91 -2.32
CA PHE A 639 -19.41 -4.66 -3.48
C PHE A 639 -18.88 -3.56 -4.39
N CYS A 640 -18.39 -2.45 -3.83
CA CYS A 640 -17.76 -1.38 -4.61
C CYS A 640 -16.46 -1.85 -5.28
N ALA A 641 -15.63 -2.60 -4.56
CA ALA A 641 -14.38 -3.14 -5.09
C ALA A 641 -14.61 -4.12 -6.25
N ALA A 642 -15.58 -5.03 -6.14
CA ALA A 642 -15.96 -5.96 -7.20
C ALA A 642 -16.44 -5.26 -8.48
N LEU A 643 -16.99 -4.05 -8.36
CA LEU A 643 -17.41 -3.22 -9.50
C LEU A 643 -16.30 -2.29 -10.04
N GLY A 644 -15.12 -2.26 -9.40
CA GLY A 644 -14.05 -1.32 -9.74
C GLY A 644 -14.40 0.14 -9.44
N VAL A 645 -15.34 0.38 -8.51
CA VAL A 645 -15.81 1.72 -8.12
C VAL A 645 -15.02 2.20 -6.90
N GLN A 646 -14.50 3.43 -6.98
CA GLN A 646 -13.90 4.09 -5.82
C GLN A 646 -14.99 4.50 -4.83
N SER A 647 -14.69 4.46 -3.54
CA SER A 647 -15.61 4.93 -2.51
C SER A 647 -14.88 5.81 -1.50
N LEU A 648 -15.62 6.72 -0.88
CA LEU A 648 -15.10 7.69 0.09
C LEU A 648 -16.10 7.90 1.21
N THR A 649 -15.64 7.82 2.45
CA THR A 649 -16.40 8.12 3.65
C THR A 649 -16.09 9.55 4.10
N PRO A 650 -17.07 10.47 4.10
CA PRO A 650 -16.95 11.78 4.73
C PRO A 650 -16.61 11.65 6.21
N THR A 651 -15.87 12.59 6.80
CA THR A 651 -15.55 12.49 8.23
C THR A 651 -16.79 12.54 9.13
N ARG A 652 -16.87 11.56 10.05
CA ARG A 652 -18.04 11.29 10.90
C ARG A 652 -18.38 12.48 11.80
N SER A 653 -19.54 13.08 11.58
CA SER A 653 -20.17 14.03 12.49
C SER A 653 -20.74 13.33 13.74
N GLY A 654 -19.88 12.89 14.66
CA GLY A 654 -20.37 12.24 15.88
C GLY A 654 -19.34 11.58 16.78
N SER A 655 -18.09 11.40 16.34
CA SER A 655 -17.03 11.10 17.30
C SER A 655 -16.84 12.35 18.17
N ARG A 656 -17.32 12.27 19.42
CA ARG A 656 -17.15 13.30 20.47
C ARG A 656 -15.80 13.97 20.28
N GLU A 657 -15.83 15.26 19.96
CA GLU A 657 -14.65 16.09 19.75
C GLU A 657 -13.59 15.70 20.79
N PRO A 658 -12.48 15.01 20.43
CA PRO A 658 -11.30 15.14 21.23
C PRO A 658 -11.03 16.63 21.20
N SER A 659 -11.00 17.26 22.38
CA SER A 659 -10.62 18.67 22.48
C SER A 659 -9.44 18.90 21.55
N LEU A 660 -9.56 19.89 20.66
CA LEU A 660 -8.47 20.38 19.81
C LEU A 660 -7.43 21.09 20.72
N SER A 661 -6.98 20.40 21.76
CA SER A 661 -5.71 20.68 22.40
C SER A 661 -4.66 20.64 21.29
N PRO A 662 -3.68 21.57 21.28
CA PRO A 662 -2.63 21.63 20.26
C PRO A 662 -1.92 20.28 19.98
N GLY A 663 -1.93 19.33 20.93
CA GLY A 663 -1.36 17.98 20.79
C GLY A 663 -2.22 16.92 20.08
N ASN A 664 -3.51 17.17 19.81
CA ASN A 664 -4.42 16.23 19.13
C ASN A 664 -4.73 16.62 17.67
N ALA A 665 -4.18 17.74 17.21
CA ALA A 665 -4.48 18.27 15.90
C ALA A 665 -3.89 17.34 14.81
N GLY A 666 -4.74 16.64 14.06
CA GLY A 666 -4.34 15.95 12.83
C GLY A 666 -4.06 14.45 12.90
N GLN A 667 -4.57 13.75 13.90
CA GLN A 667 -4.40 12.30 14.03
C GLN A 667 -5.59 11.54 13.40
N PHE A 668 -5.77 11.65 12.09
CA PHE A 668 -6.82 10.93 11.36
C PHE A 668 -6.23 9.96 10.35
N ALA A 669 -6.69 8.71 10.40
CA ALA A 669 -6.31 7.72 9.41
C ALA A 669 -6.84 8.11 8.03
N PHE A 670 -6.09 7.81 6.98
CA PHE A 670 -6.51 7.97 5.58
C PHE A 670 -7.42 6.81 5.16
N GLY A 671 -7.19 5.61 5.69
CA GLY A 671 -8.08 4.48 5.48
C GLY A 671 -8.03 3.45 6.61
N MET A 672 -9.00 2.53 6.59
CA MET A 672 -9.09 1.41 7.51
C MET A 672 -9.36 0.13 6.73
N ARG A 673 -8.62 -0.94 7.06
CA ARG A 673 -8.80 -2.24 6.42
C ARG A 673 -9.95 -3.00 7.07
N HIS A 674 -10.85 -3.53 6.25
CA HIS A 674 -11.99 -4.36 6.63
C HIS A 674 -11.95 -5.65 5.80
N GLY A 675 -11.36 -6.72 6.36
CA GLY A 675 -11.07 -7.92 5.57
C GLY A 675 -10.07 -7.60 4.45
N ASP A 676 -10.44 -7.88 3.21
CA ASP A 676 -9.62 -7.61 2.03
C ASP A 676 -9.79 -6.19 1.48
N ASP A 677 -10.81 -5.46 1.92
CA ASP A 677 -11.17 -4.13 1.42
C ASP A 677 -10.69 -2.99 2.33
N ILE A 678 -10.71 -1.78 1.77
CA ILE A 678 -10.26 -0.56 2.44
C ILE A 678 -11.37 0.48 2.41
N GLU A 679 -11.79 0.92 3.59
CA GLU A 679 -12.56 2.15 3.76
C GLU A 679 -11.61 3.34 3.65
N VAL A 680 -11.88 4.28 2.75
CA VAL A 680 -11.08 5.51 2.62
C VAL A 680 -11.83 6.69 3.21
N PHE A 681 -11.14 7.48 4.04
CA PHE A 681 -11.70 8.67 4.67
C PHE A 681 -11.30 9.95 3.92
N SER A 682 -12.22 10.93 3.86
CA SER A 682 -11.91 12.27 3.34
C SER A 682 -10.88 13.03 4.19
N THR A 683 -10.54 12.53 5.38
CA THR A 683 -9.75 13.18 6.45
C THR A 683 -10.39 14.46 6.99
N ALA A 684 -10.12 14.76 8.26
CA ALA A 684 -11.10 15.37 9.18
C ALA A 684 -11.37 16.86 9.13
N GLU A 685 -11.41 17.45 7.95
CA GLU A 685 -11.84 18.85 7.84
C GLU A 685 -13.14 19.04 7.08
N GLU A 686 -14.01 18.02 7.12
CA GLU A 686 -15.41 18.19 6.75
C GLU A 686 -16.26 18.30 8.01
N ARG A 687 -16.77 19.51 8.28
CA ARG A 687 -17.67 19.75 9.40
C ARG A 687 -19.04 20.20 8.91
N PRO A 688 -20.13 19.54 9.34
CA PRO A 688 -21.50 19.89 8.93
C PRO A 688 -22.04 21.19 9.57
N SER A 689 -21.20 22.01 10.21
CA SER A 689 -21.62 23.34 10.62
C SER A 689 -20.47 24.33 10.46
N TRP A 690 -20.49 25.07 9.36
CA TRP A 690 -19.76 26.32 9.19
C TRP A 690 -20.19 27.29 10.31
N LYS A 691 -19.45 27.29 11.43
CA LYS A 691 -19.65 28.20 12.56
C LYS A 691 -18.55 29.28 12.53
N ALA A 692 -18.71 30.33 13.33
CA ALA A 692 -17.64 31.32 13.50
C ALA A 692 -16.36 30.65 14.03
N GLY A 693 -15.19 30.97 13.45
CA GLY A 693 -13.90 30.39 13.84
C GLY A 693 -13.47 29.15 13.05
N THR A 694 -14.34 28.55 12.23
CA THR A 694 -14.03 27.30 11.50
C THR A 694 -12.92 27.48 10.46
N VAL A 695 -12.93 28.60 9.74
CA VAL A 695 -11.89 28.91 8.75
C VAL A 695 -10.55 29.09 9.49
N GLU A 696 -10.53 29.86 10.56
CA GLU A 696 -9.32 30.12 11.34
C GLU A 696 -8.73 28.84 11.95
N GLN A 697 -9.56 27.90 12.40
CA GLN A 697 -9.14 26.58 12.88
C GLN A 697 -8.50 25.74 11.77
N PHE A 698 -9.14 25.68 10.60
CA PHE A 698 -8.59 24.99 9.43
C PHE A 698 -7.23 25.56 9.03
N GLN A 699 -7.14 26.89 8.96
CA GLN A 699 -5.92 27.58 8.59
C GLN A 699 -4.81 27.34 9.61
N HIS A 700 -5.13 27.41 10.91
CA HIS A 700 -4.19 27.12 11.98
C HIS A 700 -3.67 25.68 11.88
N TYR A 701 -4.57 24.71 11.69
CA TYR A 701 -4.21 23.31 11.54
C TYR A 701 -3.28 23.08 10.34
N ALA A 702 -3.67 23.61 9.17
CA ALA A 702 -2.88 23.50 7.96
C ALA A 702 -1.49 24.12 8.10
N VAL A 703 -1.32 25.17 8.91
CA VAL A 703 -0.03 25.79 9.25
C VAL A 703 0.75 24.94 10.26
N THR A 704 0.13 24.45 11.32
CA THR A 704 0.81 23.61 12.34
C THR A 704 1.31 22.28 11.78
N THR A 705 0.68 21.77 10.72
CA THR A 705 1.10 20.58 9.97
C THR A 705 2.06 20.89 8.83
N GLN A 706 2.54 22.13 8.67
CA GLN A 706 3.50 22.44 7.61
C GLN A 706 4.83 21.68 7.79
N GLY A 707 5.28 21.50 9.03
CA GLY A 707 6.54 20.79 9.29
C GLY A 707 6.46 19.27 9.18
N ARG A 708 5.24 18.72 9.18
CA ARG A 708 4.97 17.31 8.93
C ARG A 708 3.66 17.21 8.17
N ARG A 709 3.70 16.95 6.87
CA ARG A 709 2.48 16.73 6.07
C ARG A 709 1.77 15.46 6.57
N THR A 710 0.84 15.63 7.52
CA THR A 710 0.08 14.52 8.14
C THR A 710 -1.29 14.32 7.52
N THR A 711 -1.77 15.23 6.68
CA THR A 711 -3.07 15.15 6.00
C THR A 711 -3.03 15.85 4.65
N PRO A 712 -3.86 15.45 3.67
CA PRO A 712 -4.15 16.29 2.52
C PRO A 712 -4.96 17.54 2.94
N VAL A 713 -5.19 18.46 2.00
CA VAL A 713 -6.14 19.57 2.17
C VAL A 713 -7.48 19.12 1.55
N ALA A 714 -8.40 18.63 2.38
CA ALA A 714 -9.72 18.19 1.95
C ALA A 714 -10.80 19.22 2.29
N VAL A 715 -11.69 19.53 1.35
CA VAL A 715 -12.81 20.46 1.58
C VAL A 715 -14.14 19.79 1.29
N GLY A 716 -14.94 19.62 2.35
CA GLY A 716 -16.29 19.08 2.30
C GLY A 716 -17.35 20.14 2.43
N ALA A 717 -18.37 20.05 1.58
CA ALA A 717 -19.56 20.87 1.69
C ALA A 717 -20.82 20.05 1.37
N ARG A 718 -21.97 20.61 1.73
CA ARG A 718 -23.29 20.14 1.34
C ARG A 718 -23.94 21.22 0.48
N PHE A 719 -24.90 20.86 -0.36
CA PHE A 719 -25.72 21.88 -1.02
C PHE A 719 -26.46 22.75 0.00
N ALA A 720 -26.88 22.19 1.14
CA ALA A 720 -27.46 22.94 2.26
C ALA A 720 -26.58 24.12 2.74
N ASP A 721 -25.25 24.02 2.63
CA ASP A 721 -24.33 25.09 3.06
C ASP A 721 -24.42 26.33 2.16
N ALA A 722 -24.98 26.21 0.95
CA ALA A 722 -25.27 27.35 0.08
C ALA A 722 -26.64 28.01 0.39
N GLY A 723 -27.41 27.46 1.35
CA GLY A 723 -28.72 27.97 1.74
C GLY A 723 -28.69 29.19 2.66
N SER A 724 -27.54 29.46 3.30
CA SER A 724 -27.33 30.60 4.22
C SER A 724 -26.14 31.46 3.80
N PRO A 725 -26.26 32.81 3.85
CA PRO A 725 -25.15 33.70 3.53
C PRO A 725 -23.88 33.45 4.37
N ALA A 726 -24.04 33.16 5.67
CA ALA A 726 -22.91 33.00 6.57
C ALA A 726 -22.07 31.75 6.24
N THR A 727 -22.72 30.63 5.96
CA THR A 727 -22.07 29.36 5.62
C THR A 727 -21.44 29.42 4.23
N LEU A 728 -22.11 30.07 3.27
CA LEU A 728 -21.55 30.31 1.94
C LEU A 728 -20.29 31.19 1.99
N ILE A 729 -20.30 32.29 2.76
CA ILE A 729 -19.12 33.15 2.93
C ILE A 729 -17.94 32.39 3.55
N ALA A 730 -18.21 31.50 4.52
CA ALA A 730 -17.16 30.70 5.14
C ALA A 730 -16.54 29.71 4.14
N LEU A 731 -17.35 29.04 3.32
CA LEU A 731 -16.90 28.18 2.24
C LEU A 731 -16.08 28.97 1.20
N GLU A 732 -16.56 30.14 0.77
CA GLU A 732 -15.83 31.01 -0.16
C GLU A 732 -14.45 31.41 0.39
N LYS A 733 -14.38 31.85 1.65
CA LYS A 733 -13.10 32.20 2.32
C LYS A 733 -12.13 31.03 2.39
N LEU A 734 -12.62 29.82 2.62
CA LEU A 734 -11.77 28.62 2.64
C LEU A 734 -11.22 28.31 1.25
N LEU A 735 -12.07 28.39 0.22
CA LEU A 735 -11.66 28.15 -1.17
C LEU A 735 -10.67 29.22 -1.67
N ASP A 736 -10.87 30.49 -1.31
CA ASP A 736 -9.91 31.58 -1.56
C ASP A 736 -8.54 31.24 -0.93
N TRP A 737 -8.54 30.74 0.31
CA TRP A 737 -7.31 30.30 1.00
C TRP A 737 -6.63 29.11 0.31
N CYS A 738 -7.41 28.15 -0.23
CA CYS A 738 -6.87 27.00 -0.96
C CYS A 738 -6.22 27.42 -2.28
N ILE A 739 -6.84 28.35 -3.02
CA ILE A 739 -6.33 28.81 -4.31
C ILE A 739 -5.04 29.60 -4.18
N ALA A 740 -4.87 30.35 -3.09
CA ALA A 740 -3.66 31.12 -2.81
C ALA A 740 -2.42 30.27 -2.48
N ARG A 741 -2.52 28.93 -2.50
CA ARG A 741 -1.46 28.01 -2.08
C ARG A 741 -0.95 27.11 -3.21
N PRO A 742 0.32 26.67 -3.12
CA PRO A 742 0.90 25.71 -4.06
C PRO A 742 0.39 24.29 -3.75
N LEU A 743 -0.88 24.02 -4.02
CA LEU A 743 -1.53 22.72 -3.82
C LEU A 743 -1.64 21.94 -5.14
N ARG A 744 -1.53 20.62 -5.06
CA ARG A 744 -1.84 19.71 -6.16
C ARG A 744 -3.30 19.25 -6.09
N ALA A 745 -4.14 19.86 -6.92
CA ALA A 745 -5.59 19.65 -6.90
C ALA A 745 -6.02 18.41 -7.72
N MET A 746 -6.87 17.55 -7.17
CA MET A 746 -7.36 16.36 -7.87
C MET A 746 -8.82 16.00 -7.48
N PRO A 747 -9.56 15.26 -8.33
CA PRO A 747 -10.84 14.69 -7.95
C PRO A 747 -10.71 13.72 -6.77
N ALA A 748 -11.75 13.66 -5.92
CA ALA A 748 -11.76 12.82 -4.73
C ALA A 748 -11.61 11.31 -5.06
N ALA A 749 -12.11 10.86 -6.21
CA ALA A 749 -11.91 9.48 -6.69
C ALA A 749 -10.43 9.11 -6.90
N LEU A 750 -9.62 10.05 -7.41
CA LEU A 750 -8.19 9.79 -7.60
C LEU A 750 -7.44 9.77 -6.26
N TYR A 751 -7.88 10.58 -5.29
CA TYR A 751 -7.36 10.50 -3.92
C TYR A 751 -7.72 9.15 -3.29
N ALA A 752 -8.97 8.71 -3.39
CA ALA A 752 -9.41 7.41 -2.86
C ALA A 752 -8.63 6.23 -3.45
N ALA A 753 -8.43 6.24 -4.77
CA ALA A 753 -7.57 5.25 -5.44
C ALA A 753 -6.12 5.30 -4.92
N SER A 754 -5.58 6.49 -4.66
CA SER A 754 -4.20 6.64 -4.14
C SER A 754 -4.05 6.09 -2.72
N VAL A 755 -5.06 6.26 -1.85
CA VAL A 755 -5.04 5.71 -0.48
C VAL A 755 -5.12 4.19 -0.50
N ARG A 756 -6.05 3.62 -1.27
CA ARG A 756 -6.18 2.16 -1.44
C ARG A 756 -4.87 1.56 -1.94
N ASP A 757 -4.31 2.13 -3.00
CA ASP A 757 -3.07 1.68 -3.61
C ASP A 757 -1.86 1.81 -2.66
N ALA A 758 -1.78 2.88 -1.86
CA ALA A 758 -0.72 3.06 -0.87
C ALA A 758 -0.78 1.99 0.25
N LEU A 759 -1.98 1.69 0.73
CA LEU A 759 -2.19 0.65 1.73
C LEU A 759 -1.96 -0.75 1.16
N ASP A 760 -2.14 -0.96 -0.14
CA ASP A 760 -1.85 -2.24 -0.81
C ASP A 760 -0.42 -2.37 -1.36
N SER A 761 0.35 -1.28 -1.35
CA SER A 761 1.70 -1.25 -1.90
C SER A 761 2.66 -2.21 -1.18
N ARG A 762 3.54 -2.85 -1.94
CA ARG A 762 4.61 -3.70 -1.39
C ARG A 762 5.97 -3.03 -1.59
N ILE A 763 6.83 -3.15 -0.60
CA ILE A 763 8.17 -2.55 -0.62
C ILE A 763 9.19 -3.65 -0.40
N ILE A 764 10.05 -3.86 -1.39
CA ILE A 764 11.11 -4.87 -1.34
C ILE A 764 12.45 -4.16 -1.18
N ARG A 765 13.16 -4.51 -0.11
CA ARG A 765 14.50 -4.02 0.15
C ARG A 765 15.51 -4.84 -0.65
N MET A 766 16.29 -4.13 -1.46
CA MET A 766 17.44 -4.67 -2.21
C MET A 766 18.78 -4.35 -1.52
N GLY A 767 18.81 -3.31 -0.69
CA GLY A 767 19.96 -2.88 0.10
C GLY A 767 19.60 -1.73 1.03
N ALA A 768 20.59 -1.18 1.76
CA ALA A 768 20.35 -0.12 2.74
C ALA A 768 19.76 1.18 2.14
N ARG A 769 20.01 1.42 0.85
CA ARG A 769 19.57 2.60 0.09
C ARG A 769 18.93 2.25 -1.25
N HIS A 770 18.37 1.04 -1.36
CA HIS A 770 17.83 0.50 -2.60
C HIS A 770 16.56 -0.29 -2.35
N TRP A 771 15.47 0.15 -2.95
CA TRP A 771 14.14 -0.44 -2.80
C TRP A 771 13.44 -0.63 -4.15
N ILE A 772 12.57 -1.62 -4.22
CA ILE A 772 11.56 -1.78 -5.26
C ILE A 772 10.20 -1.52 -4.61
N VAL A 773 9.40 -0.65 -5.21
CA VAL A 773 8.02 -0.36 -4.81
C VAL A 773 7.10 -0.94 -5.86
N LEU A 774 6.13 -1.74 -5.41
CA LEU A 774 5.10 -2.37 -6.24
C LEU A 774 3.73 -1.86 -5.84
N ASN A 775 3.00 -1.33 -6.82
CA ASN A 775 1.64 -0.80 -6.63
C ASN A 775 0.90 -0.73 -7.97
N GLU A 776 -0.31 -0.19 -8.01
CA GLU A 776 -1.14 -0.07 -9.22
C GLU A 776 -0.85 1.23 -10.00
N GLY A 777 0.01 2.09 -9.47
CA GLY A 777 0.41 3.35 -10.09
C GLY A 777 -0.48 4.55 -9.73
N HIS A 778 -1.42 4.38 -8.81
CA HIS A 778 -2.26 5.46 -8.27
C HIS A 778 -1.54 6.22 -7.16
N ALA A 779 -0.86 5.50 -6.25
CA ALA A 779 0.03 6.05 -5.24
C ALA A 779 1.38 6.40 -5.87
N ARG A 780 1.69 7.70 -5.96
CA ARG A 780 2.82 8.21 -6.76
C ARG A 780 3.92 8.89 -5.97
N THR A 781 3.87 8.85 -4.65
CA THR A 781 4.87 9.50 -3.81
C THR A 781 5.42 8.52 -2.79
N VAL A 782 6.74 8.42 -2.73
CA VAL A 782 7.46 7.66 -1.70
C VAL A 782 8.20 8.67 -0.83
N ARG A 783 7.92 8.64 0.48
CA ARG A 783 8.54 9.52 1.47
C ARG A 783 9.58 8.79 2.30
N LEU A 784 10.70 9.47 2.53
CA LEU A 784 11.83 9.03 3.34
C LEU A 784 12.35 10.21 4.17
N PRO A 785 13.08 9.98 5.27
CA PRO A 785 13.84 11.04 5.92
C PRO A 785 14.85 11.65 4.94
N ALA A 786 15.03 12.97 4.94
CA ALA A 786 16.01 13.66 4.10
C ALA A 786 17.45 13.16 4.34
N ALA A 787 17.74 12.70 5.57
CA ALA A 787 19.01 12.08 5.92
C ALA A 787 19.30 10.76 5.17
N ALA A 788 18.30 10.15 4.52
CA ALA A 788 18.48 8.96 3.69
C ALA A 788 19.20 9.25 2.35
N GLY A 789 19.47 10.52 2.02
CA GLY A 789 20.13 10.95 0.79
C GLY A 789 19.14 11.44 -0.27
N VAL A 790 19.57 11.47 -1.53
CA VAL A 790 18.74 11.87 -2.68
C VAL A 790 18.72 10.77 -3.75
N PRO A 791 17.70 10.72 -4.62
CA PRO A 791 17.64 9.72 -5.68
C PRO A 791 18.80 9.81 -6.67
N ASP A 792 19.46 8.68 -6.94
CA ASP A 792 20.36 8.51 -8.07
C ASP A 792 19.51 8.25 -9.33
N LEU A 793 19.11 9.34 -10.00
CA LEU A 793 18.20 9.29 -11.14
C LEU A 793 18.69 8.42 -12.30
N ALA A 794 20.00 8.20 -12.45
CA ALA A 794 20.55 7.33 -13.48
C ALA A 794 20.33 5.84 -13.17
N ARG A 795 20.22 5.49 -11.88
CA ARG A 795 20.00 4.11 -11.41
C ARG A 795 18.54 3.83 -11.05
N CYS A 796 17.76 4.86 -10.74
CA CYS A 796 16.33 4.75 -10.52
C CYS A 796 15.59 4.32 -11.79
N ARG A 797 14.46 3.60 -11.63
CA ARG A 797 13.54 3.26 -12.72
C ARG A 797 12.12 3.61 -12.30
N GLY A 798 11.37 4.33 -13.12
CA GLY A 798 10.00 4.72 -12.79
C GLY A 798 9.89 5.95 -11.88
N VAL A 799 10.99 6.66 -11.62
CA VAL A 799 11.02 7.91 -10.85
C VAL A 799 10.92 9.11 -11.81
N ALA A 800 10.01 10.04 -11.52
CA ALA A 800 9.82 11.29 -12.25
C ALA A 800 10.67 12.44 -11.68
N GLY A 801 10.97 12.39 -10.38
CA GLY A 801 11.80 13.36 -9.70
C GLY A 801 11.61 13.30 -8.20
N PHE A 802 12.00 14.36 -7.50
CA PHE A 802 11.90 14.43 -6.05
C PHE A 802 11.90 15.87 -5.54
N ASN A 803 11.41 16.05 -4.32
CA ASN A 803 11.49 17.28 -3.57
C ASN A 803 12.02 16.98 -2.16
N VAL A 804 12.89 17.84 -1.64
CA VAL A 804 13.30 17.82 -0.24
C VAL A 804 12.67 19.02 0.43
N GLN A 805 11.79 18.76 1.38
CA GLN A 805 11.17 19.80 2.20
C GLN A 805 11.39 19.46 3.67
N GLU A 806 12.02 20.41 4.37
CA GLU A 806 12.41 20.25 5.78
C GLU A 806 13.25 18.97 5.99
N ASP A 807 12.79 18.05 6.83
CA ASP A 807 13.47 16.80 7.14
C ASP A 807 12.96 15.59 6.32
N GLN A 808 12.14 15.85 5.28
CA GLN A 808 11.54 14.81 4.43
C GLN A 808 11.98 14.91 2.96
N LEU A 809 12.30 13.75 2.39
CA LEU A 809 12.45 13.51 0.96
C LEU A 809 11.14 12.93 0.40
N TYR A 810 10.59 13.58 -0.62
CA TYR A 810 9.43 13.11 -1.39
C TYR A 810 9.88 12.73 -2.79
N ILE A 811 9.80 11.44 -3.14
CA ILE A 811 10.17 10.91 -4.45
C ILE A 811 8.88 10.70 -5.25
N HIS A 812 8.80 11.32 -6.43
CA HIS A 812 7.63 11.26 -7.31
C HIS A 812 7.84 10.15 -8.34
N THR A 813 6.85 9.28 -8.53
CA THR A 813 6.91 8.17 -9.49
C THR A 813 6.16 8.50 -10.78
N LEU A 814 6.52 7.84 -11.87
CA LEU A 814 5.82 7.90 -13.15
C LEU A 814 4.46 7.16 -13.13
N GLY A 815 4.04 6.61 -11.99
CA GLY A 815 2.83 5.78 -11.88
C GLY A 815 2.96 4.44 -12.60
N ARG A 816 4.17 3.87 -12.64
CA ARG A 816 4.40 2.50 -13.15
C ARG A 816 4.15 1.49 -12.03
N PRO A 817 3.64 0.29 -12.34
CA PRO A 817 3.39 -0.73 -11.32
C PRO A 817 4.63 -1.21 -10.55
N ARG A 818 5.81 -1.05 -11.16
CA ARG A 818 7.12 -1.33 -10.56
C ARG A 818 8.00 -0.09 -10.64
N CYS A 819 8.41 0.42 -9.48
CA CYS A 819 9.37 1.51 -9.33
C CYS A 819 10.61 1.02 -8.59
N GLU A 820 11.81 1.39 -9.06
CA GLU A 820 13.08 1.06 -8.42
C GLU A 820 13.76 2.36 -7.97
N ILE A 821 14.01 2.46 -6.67
CA ILE A 821 14.53 3.65 -6.00
C ILE A 821 15.91 3.32 -5.45
N VAL A 822 16.90 4.09 -5.88
CA VAL A 822 18.28 4.03 -5.39
C VAL A 822 18.65 5.41 -4.89
N LEU A 823 19.16 5.51 -3.66
CA LEU A 823 19.64 6.76 -3.10
C LEU A 823 21.16 6.84 -3.10
N THR A 824 21.66 8.07 -3.13
CA THR A 824 23.06 8.44 -3.01
C THR A 824 23.23 9.55 -1.98
N ASP A 825 24.42 9.65 -1.40
CA ASP A 825 24.82 10.76 -0.52
C ASP A 825 25.27 12.00 -1.32
N ALA A 826 25.23 11.95 -2.65
CA ALA A 826 25.64 13.07 -3.48
C ALA A 826 24.83 14.34 -3.15
N THR A 827 25.54 15.38 -2.71
CA THR A 827 24.99 16.71 -2.40
C THR A 827 25.15 17.70 -3.56
N GLY A 828 25.77 17.27 -4.67
CA GLY A 828 25.93 18.08 -5.88
C GLY A 828 24.63 18.21 -6.68
N PRO A 829 24.54 19.19 -7.59
CA PRO A 829 23.37 19.35 -8.46
C PRO A 829 23.15 18.07 -9.26
N ALA A 830 21.91 17.58 -9.29
CA ALA A 830 21.57 16.39 -10.05
C ALA A 830 21.94 16.62 -11.53
N THR A 831 22.64 15.67 -12.14
CA THR A 831 23.10 15.78 -13.54
C THR A 831 22.03 15.40 -14.56
N ALA A 832 20.79 15.17 -14.12
CA ALA A 832 19.66 14.76 -14.92
C ALA A 832 18.48 15.72 -14.69
N VAL A 833 17.72 16.06 -15.73
CA VAL A 833 16.46 16.81 -15.59
C VAL A 833 15.45 15.98 -14.80
N TYR A 834 14.77 16.59 -13.84
CA TYR A 834 13.76 15.92 -13.02
C TYR A 834 12.65 16.86 -12.55
N LEU A 835 11.52 16.28 -12.14
CA LEU A 835 10.41 17.02 -11.53
C LEU A 835 10.70 17.36 -10.07
N VAL A 836 10.74 18.65 -9.72
CA VAL A 836 10.75 19.11 -8.32
C VAL A 836 9.32 19.15 -7.80
N GLU A 837 8.46 19.91 -8.47
CA GLU A 837 7.05 20.01 -8.10
C GLU A 837 6.13 20.46 -9.26
N SER A 838 4.83 20.18 -9.14
CA SER A 838 3.81 20.57 -10.12
C SER A 838 2.46 20.87 -9.47
N SER A 839 1.80 21.94 -9.92
CA SER A 839 0.39 22.21 -9.57
C SER A 839 -0.60 21.31 -10.29
N ALA A 840 -0.18 20.63 -11.37
CA ALA A 840 -0.99 19.82 -12.29
C ALA A 840 -0.48 18.38 -12.40
N HIS A 841 -1.28 17.48 -12.99
CA HIS A 841 -0.79 16.17 -13.38
C HIS A 841 0.15 16.34 -14.57
N ILE A 842 1.32 15.71 -14.49
CA ILE A 842 2.30 15.67 -15.57
C ILE A 842 2.34 14.26 -16.17
N GLU A 843 2.23 14.19 -17.49
CA GLU A 843 2.46 12.97 -18.26
C GLU A 843 3.74 13.14 -19.09
N PHE A 844 4.80 12.42 -18.72
CA PHE A 844 6.07 12.45 -19.43
C PHE A 844 6.03 11.53 -20.64
N MET A 845 6.24 12.10 -21.83
CA MET A 845 6.52 11.37 -23.07
C MET A 845 7.99 10.99 -23.16
N GLU A 846 8.86 11.85 -22.62
CA GLU A 846 10.30 11.65 -22.54
C GLU A 846 10.82 12.27 -21.24
N LEU A 847 11.64 11.53 -20.50
CA LEU A 847 12.42 12.06 -19.38
C LEU A 847 13.81 11.44 -19.43
N SER A 848 14.80 12.23 -19.82
CA SER A 848 16.20 11.83 -19.95
C SER A 848 17.11 12.78 -19.17
N THR A 849 18.42 12.53 -19.21
CA THR A 849 19.40 13.32 -18.47
C THR A 849 19.41 14.80 -18.86
N ARG A 850 19.10 15.15 -20.12
CA ARG A 850 19.16 16.55 -20.59
C ARG A 850 17.88 17.06 -21.21
N ARG A 851 16.87 16.20 -21.39
CA ARG A 851 15.62 16.57 -22.05
C ARG A 851 14.42 16.00 -21.31
N ALA A 852 13.37 16.80 -21.19
CA ALA A 852 12.07 16.35 -20.77
C ALA A 852 11.03 16.81 -21.79
N THR A 853 10.17 15.90 -22.23
CA THR A 853 8.98 16.21 -23.03
C THR A 853 7.76 15.71 -22.28
N PHE A 854 6.83 16.59 -21.96
CA PHE A 854 5.67 16.26 -21.15
C PHE A 854 4.44 17.06 -21.55
N THR A 855 3.27 16.53 -21.20
CA THR A 855 2.01 17.23 -21.27
C THR A 855 1.52 17.58 -19.88
N VAL A 856 0.84 18.71 -19.77
CA VAL A 856 0.11 19.13 -18.57
C VAL A 856 -1.33 19.42 -18.92
N HIS A 857 -2.21 19.12 -17.97
CA HIS A 857 -3.62 19.49 -18.04
C HIS A 857 -4.15 19.82 -16.64
N ASP A 858 -4.72 21.01 -16.48
CA ASP A 858 -5.43 21.46 -15.28
C ASP A 858 -6.54 22.47 -15.65
N TRP A 859 -7.40 22.78 -14.69
CA TRP A 859 -8.45 23.80 -14.85
C TRP A 859 -7.91 25.21 -14.63
N ARG A 860 -6.69 25.32 -14.09
CA ARG A 860 -5.97 26.57 -13.78
C ARG A 860 -4.67 26.64 -14.59
N PRO A 861 -4.05 27.82 -14.72
CA PRO A 861 -2.66 27.89 -15.14
C PRO A 861 -1.80 26.93 -14.32
N VAL A 862 -0.86 26.27 -15.00
CA VAL A 862 -0.07 25.20 -14.44
C VAL A 862 1.30 25.74 -14.08
N GLU A 863 1.75 25.45 -12.87
CA GLU A 863 3.10 25.75 -12.44
C GLU A 863 3.89 24.44 -12.37
N VAL A 864 5.01 24.38 -13.07
CA VAL A 864 5.94 23.25 -13.04
C VAL A 864 7.32 23.75 -12.64
N VAL A 865 7.95 23.06 -11.69
CA VAL A 865 9.34 23.31 -11.31
C VAL A 865 10.16 22.08 -11.66
N LEU A 866 11.17 22.27 -12.51
CA LEU A 866 12.11 21.23 -12.91
C LEU A 866 13.48 21.53 -12.31
N GLY A 867 14.19 20.49 -11.88
CA GLY A 867 15.56 20.57 -11.38
C GLY A 867 16.55 19.92 -12.33
N GLY A 868 17.84 20.03 -12.01
CA GLY A 868 18.93 19.42 -12.77
C GLY A 868 19.54 20.33 -13.85
N PHE A 869 19.36 21.65 -13.70
CA PHE A 869 19.99 22.66 -14.54
C PHE A 869 21.21 23.26 -13.86
N GLU A 870 22.13 23.84 -14.64
CA GLU A 870 23.22 24.64 -14.10
C GLU A 870 22.67 25.80 -13.27
N PRO A 871 23.18 26.05 -12.05
CA PRO A 871 22.78 27.20 -11.24
C PRO A 871 22.90 28.50 -12.04
N ARG A 872 21.84 29.31 -12.07
CA ARG A 872 21.74 30.56 -12.86
C ARG A 872 21.88 30.37 -14.38
N GLY A 873 21.85 29.13 -14.88
CA GLY A 873 21.97 28.79 -16.29
C GLY A 873 20.74 29.17 -17.12
N LEU A 874 20.94 29.37 -18.41
CA LEU A 874 19.85 29.58 -19.37
C LEU A 874 19.24 28.23 -19.79
N CYS A 875 17.92 28.15 -19.78
CA CYS A 875 17.15 27.00 -20.23
C CYS A 875 16.27 27.41 -21.41
N ALA A 876 16.35 26.68 -22.52
CA ALA A 876 15.44 26.82 -23.64
C ALA A 876 14.32 25.78 -23.54
N TYR A 877 13.09 26.22 -23.77
CA TYR A 877 11.93 25.32 -23.81
C TYR A 877 10.96 25.70 -24.94
N ASN A 878 10.26 24.70 -25.46
CA ASN A 878 9.13 24.90 -26.35
C ASN A 878 7.84 24.64 -25.60
N GLU A 879 6.87 25.52 -25.74
CA GLU A 879 5.50 25.34 -25.25
C GLU A 879 4.56 25.39 -26.46
N ASN A 880 3.83 24.30 -26.72
CA ASN A 880 2.90 24.18 -27.84
C ASN A 880 3.53 24.56 -29.20
N GLY A 881 4.81 24.22 -29.39
CA GLY A 881 5.59 24.52 -30.59
C GLY A 881 6.17 25.94 -30.67
N ARG A 882 5.97 26.79 -29.65
CA ARG A 882 6.55 28.14 -29.57
C ARG A 882 7.78 28.14 -28.66
N PRO A 883 8.91 28.73 -29.08
CA PRO A 883 10.13 28.76 -28.29
C PRO A 883 10.09 29.87 -27.23
N TYR A 884 10.61 29.54 -26.05
CA TYR A 884 10.77 30.43 -24.90
C TYR A 884 12.11 30.13 -24.20
N SER A 885 12.49 31.01 -23.28
CA SER A 885 13.68 30.85 -22.43
C SER A 885 13.38 31.20 -20.99
N ALA A 886 13.93 30.44 -20.06
CA ALA A 886 13.86 30.69 -18.62
C ALA A 886 15.27 30.58 -18.00
N HIS A 887 15.47 31.21 -16.84
CA HIS A 887 16.70 31.06 -16.08
C HIS A 887 16.47 30.12 -14.90
N ALA A 888 17.44 29.24 -14.66
CA ALA A 888 17.48 28.46 -13.43
C ALA A 888 17.84 29.36 -12.23
N ASP A 889 17.35 29.03 -11.03
CA ASP A 889 17.76 29.71 -9.80
C ASP A 889 19.15 29.24 -9.31
N GLU A 890 19.56 29.65 -8.11
CA GLU A 890 20.84 29.27 -7.50
C GLU A 890 20.95 27.78 -7.18
N ARG A 891 19.82 27.08 -7.13
CA ARG A 891 19.73 25.63 -6.89
C ARG A 891 19.63 24.84 -8.19
N GLY A 892 19.61 25.51 -9.34
CA GLY A 892 19.44 24.86 -10.64
C GLY A 892 17.98 24.50 -10.94
N PHE A 893 17.01 25.21 -10.36
CA PHE A 893 15.58 25.00 -10.59
C PHE A 893 15.02 25.98 -11.61
N VAL A 894 14.27 25.45 -12.59
CA VAL A 894 13.55 26.22 -13.60
C VAL A 894 12.06 26.15 -13.31
N ARG A 895 11.43 27.31 -13.09
CA ARG A 895 9.99 27.45 -12.89
C ARG A 895 9.32 27.85 -14.20
N LEU A 896 8.28 27.12 -14.59
CA LEU A 896 7.49 27.35 -15.79
C LEU A 896 6.04 27.63 -15.39
N ASP A 897 5.53 28.79 -15.78
CA ASP A 897 4.12 29.13 -15.69
C ASP A 897 3.46 28.86 -17.05
N LEU A 898 2.73 27.76 -17.14
CA LEU A 898 2.18 27.19 -18.35
C LEU A 898 0.66 27.43 -18.45
N PRO A 899 0.08 27.47 -19.66
CA PRO A 899 -1.36 27.47 -19.81
C PRO A 899 -1.99 26.18 -19.28
N ARG A 900 -3.32 26.20 -19.14
CA ARG A 900 -4.14 25.07 -18.63
C ARG A 900 -3.85 23.74 -19.30
N GLN A 901 -3.51 23.78 -20.58
CA GLN A 901 -3.07 22.63 -21.35
C GLN A 901 -1.85 23.01 -22.18
N ALA A 902 -0.76 22.26 -22.03
CA ALA A 902 0.45 22.48 -22.80
C ALA A 902 1.19 21.17 -23.07
N THR A 903 1.79 21.07 -24.26
CA THR A 903 2.89 20.16 -24.53
C THR A 903 4.19 20.95 -24.44
N VAL A 904 5.08 20.52 -23.55
CA VAL A 904 6.33 21.22 -23.25
C VAL A 904 7.51 20.32 -23.54
N THR A 905 8.52 20.86 -24.25
CA THR A 905 9.83 20.22 -24.40
C THR A 905 10.88 21.14 -23.81
N VAL A 906 11.58 20.68 -22.78
CA VAL A 906 12.65 21.39 -22.10
C VAL A 906 13.98 20.71 -22.42
N GLN A 907 15.00 21.51 -22.70
CA GLN A 907 16.36 21.00 -22.93
C GLN A 907 17.37 21.77 -22.08
N SER A 908 18.17 21.02 -21.31
CA SER A 908 19.33 21.55 -20.59
C SER A 908 20.45 21.83 -21.60
N LEU A 909 20.92 23.09 -21.65
CA LEU A 909 22.02 23.50 -22.51
C LEU A 909 23.36 23.15 -21.84
N PRO A 910 24.39 22.70 -22.57
CA PRO A 910 25.71 22.49 -21.99
C PRO A 910 26.27 23.81 -21.44
N PRO A 911 27.13 23.78 -20.40
CA PRO A 911 27.77 24.99 -19.90
C PRO A 911 28.47 25.71 -21.06
N ALA A 912 28.33 27.04 -21.12
CA ALA A 912 29.08 27.84 -22.07
C ALA A 912 30.56 27.49 -21.90
N THR A 913 31.20 26.98 -22.95
CA THR A 913 32.65 26.84 -22.97
C THR A 913 33.20 28.20 -22.61
N ALA A 914 33.88 28.29 -21.47
CA ALA A 914 34.64 29.48 -21.12
C ALA A 914 35.52 29.78 -22.34
N THR A 915 35.15 30.82 -23.07
CA THR A 915 35.99 31.39 -24.11
C THR A 915 37.28 31.71 -23.40
N ALA A 916 38.32 30.96 -23.73
CA ALA A 916 39.67 31.25 -23.31
C ALA A 916 39.96 32.68 -23.79
N SER A 917 39.84 33.64 -22.87
CA SER A 917 40.39 34.97 -23.04
C SER A 917 41.89 34.80 -23.18
N GLN A 918 42.38 34.93 -24.41
CA GLN A 918 43.74 35.40 -24.67
C GLN A 918 43.86 36.86 -24.23
#